data_AF-A0A8T7IBW6-F1
#
_entry.id   AF-A0A8T7IBW6-F1
#
_cell.length_a   1.000
_cell.length_b   1.000
_cell.length_c   1.000
_cell.angle_alpha   90.00
_cell.angle_beta   90.00
_cell.angle_gamma   90.00
#
_symmetry.space_group_name_H-M   'P 1'
#
loop_
_entity.id
_entity.type
_entity.pdbx_description
1 polymer ?
#
loop_
_entity_poly.entity_id
_entity_poly.type
_entity_poly.pdbx_seq_one_letter_code
_entity_poly.pdbx_strand_id
1 'polypeptide(L)'
;MNDLNNDYDSVKDRVRALLDKQSDGGHHRFRRIKDSIAKHSIAFGGVSVIIAVVMIFFYLLYVVFPIFKSAEIAQLTQYDSKVEESVMWGMEEYGEIGYRVTKDGFMRYFNAETGDVIDYYQFALEENERVTSALYANKDDNLIAIGLDSGRVLLVKQTFSITYPDDQRKITPGISYPYGEESLDLGANSIKHVAAAKNDDTVSVVAADVNGELYFVRYELQESFLSEEISLEKVSEQVISNDTNIKYLLHDPTAHWVYTVSDKGELVSYYFEDGELSANERLALVDNKTEVTDVKFLLGGISLMVGDSKGVITQWFPVRDETNTYRLNKIRTFEFGESAIKTITPELRRKGFLVLNEDNELGIFFTTSHRTVLTESLSNLDSDSNIAINPRANRVLISGKGKAQLFELENEHPDVSWSALWGEVWYESYPEPDYTYQSSASNTDFEAKFSLVPLSFGTLKAAFYAMLFAMPLAICGAIFTAYFMAPQMRSAVKPAVEIMEALPTVILGFLAGLWLAPVMEENLPGIFMLLILMPLFIIAFGLAWHFMPTNITSKIPDGWQAALLIPVVIFIAWLCFTISYPVEKVLFDGDMRIWLGDMGITYDQRNAMVVGIAMGFAVIPTIFSIAEDAIFSVPKHLSNGSLALGASPWQTLVRVVLPTASPGIFSAVMIGLGRAVGETMIVLMATGNTPIMEANIFEGMRTLSANIAVEMPESEVGSTHYRVLFLAGFVLFVFTFLFNTLAENVRHRLRRKYGSL
;
A
#
# COMPACT_ATOMS: atom_id res chain seq x y z
N MET A 1 -75.06 31.09 -46.44
CA MET A 1 -74.03 30.23 -45.82
C MET A 1 -72.64 30.88 -45.78
N ASN A 2 -72.42 32.06 -46.37
CA ASN A 2 -71.12 32.77 -46.34
C ASN A 2 -70.98 33.83 -45.23
N ASP A 3 -72.05 34.22 -44.53
CA ASP A 3 -71.98 35.23 -43.46
C ASP A 3 -71.68 34.66 -42.06
N LEU A 4 -71.74 33.33 -41.88
CA LEU A 4 -71.45 32.67 -40.58
C LEU A 4 -69.96 32.32 -40.40
N ASN A 5 -69.18 32.21 -41.48
CA ASN A 5 -67.73 31.92 -41.40
C ASN A 5 -66.90 33.17 -41.11
N ASN A 6 -67.32 34.36 -41.56
CA ASN A 6 -66.60 35.60 -41.27
C ASN A 6 -66.66 36.00 -39.79
N ASP A 7 -67.74 35.63 -39.09
CA ASP A 7 -67.91 35.97 -37.67
C ASP A 7 -67.11 35.02 -36.75
N TYR A 8 -66.91 33.76 -37.17
CA TYR A 8 -66.09 32.79 -36.43
C TYR A 8 -64.59 33.13 -36.45
N ASP A 9 -64.06 33.56 -37.60
CA ASP A 9 -62.67 34.00 -37.71
C ASP A 9 -62.45 35.33 -36.95
N SER A 10 -63.43 36.25 -36.99
CA SER A 10 -63.45 37.49 -36.19
C SER A 10 -63.43 37.24 -34.67
N VAL A 11 -64.19 36.26 -34.18
CA VAL A 11 -64.20 35.88 -32.75
C VAL A 11 -62.91 35.17 -32.36
N LYS A 12 -62.39 34.27 -33.20
CA LYS A 12 -61.15 33.53 -32.94
C LYS A 12 -59.93 34.44 -32.89
N ASP A 13 -59.87 35.43 -33.79
CA ASP A 13 -58.81 36.43 -33.81
C ASP A 13 -58.92 37.42 -32.65
N ARG A 14 -60.15 37.77 -32.22
CA ARG A 14 -60.36 38.55 -30.98
C ARG A 14 -59.96 37.78 -29.72
N VAL A 15 -60.27 36.48 -29.65
CA VAL A 15 -59.85 35.62 -28.53
C VAL A 15 -58.34 35.43 -28.53
N ARG A 16 -57.69 35.25 -29.69
CA ARG A 16 -56.23 35.25 -29.81
C ARG A 16 -55.61 36.57 -29.39
N ALA A 17 -56.14 37.70 -29.85
CA ALA A 17 -55.65 39.02 -29.48
C ALA A 17 -55.85 39.31 -27.98
N LEU A 18 -56.93 38.80 -27.36
CA LEU A 18 -57.17 38.88 -25.91
C LEU A 18 -56.25 37.96 -25.12
N LEU A 19 -56.00 36.73 -25.58
CA LEU A 19 -55.05 35.79 -24.99
C LEU A 19 -53.61 36.30 -25.12
N ASP A 20 -53.26 36.91 -26.25
CA ASP A 20 -51.96 37.55 -26.47
C ASP A 20 -51.81 38.77 -25.55
N LYS A 21 -52.85 39.64 -25.43
CA LYS A 21 -52.88 40.72 -24.45
C LYS A 21 -52.81 40.24 -23.00
N GLN A 22 -53.40 39.09 -22.68
CA GLN A 22 -53.36 38.48 -21.36
C GLN A 22 -51.98 37.84 -21.10
N SER A 23 -51.34 37.31 -22.15
CA SER A 23 -49.97 36.76 -22.12
C SER A 23 -48.87 37.85 -22.08
N ASP A 24 -49.18 39.07 -22.52
CA ASP A 24 -48.34 40.27 -22.42
C ASP A 24 -48.49 41.02 -21.08
N GLY A 25 -49.37 40.54 -20.18
CA GLY A 25 -49.41 41.02 -18.80
C GLY A 25 -48.05 40.78 -18.12
N GLY A 26 -47.55 41.79 -17.39
CA GLY A 26 -46.20 41.80 -16.79
C GLY A 26 -45.83 40.53 -15.99
N HIS A 27 -46.81 39.84 -15.41
CA HIS A 27 -46.61 38.56 -14.70
C HIS A 27 -46.14 37.40 -15.61
N HIS A 28 -46.59 37.31 -16.86
CA HIS A 28 -46.18 36.25 -17.80
C HIS A 28 -44.81 36.53 -18.42
N ARG A 29 -44.49 37.80 -18.69
CA ARG A 29 -43.15 38.22 -19.14
C ARG A 29 -42.11 37.96 -18.05
N PHE A 30 -42.44 38.28 -16.79
CA PHE A 30 -41.60 37.97 -15.64
C PHE A 30 -41.44 36.46 -15.42
N ARG A 31 -42.48 35.67 -15.63
CA ARG A 31 -42.40 34.20 -15.60
C ARG A 31 -41.50 33.64 -16.71
N ARG A 32 -41.60 34.11 -17.95
CA ARG A 32 -40.70 33.68 -19.04
C ARG A 32 -39.23 34.02 -18.75
N ILE A 33 -38.98 35.20 -18.16
CA ILE A 33 -37.63 35.60 -17.72
C ILE A 33 -37.15 34.65 -16.61
N LYS A 34 -37.99 34.36 -15.60
CA LYS A 34 -37.68 33.40 -14.54
C LYS A 34 -37.40 31.99 -15.07
N ASP A 35 -38.24 31.48 -15.97
CA ASP A 35 -38.07 30.16 -16.58
C ASP A 35 -36.77 30.09 -17.41
N SER A 36 -36.45 31.16 -18.13
CA SER A 36 -35.19 31.26 -18.88
C SER A 36 -33.96 31.32 -17.95
N ILE A 37 -34.00 32.16 -16.91
CA ILE A 37 -32.94 32.24 -15.91
C ILE A 37 -32.75 30.89 -15.22
N ALA A 38 -33.83 30.21 -14.83
CA ALA A 38 -33.79 28.90 -14.21
C ALA A 38 -33.16 27.85 -15.15
N LYS A 39 -33.57 27.81 -16.42
CA LYS A 39 -32.99 26.89 -17.41
C LYS A 39 -31.49 27.10 -17.58
N HIS A 40 -31.05 28.35 -17.75
CA HIS A 40 -29.62 28.65 -17.90
C HIS A 40 -28.85 28.39 -16.61
N SER A 41 -29.43 28.67 -15.44
CA SER A 41 -28.79 28.40 -14.15
C SER A 41 -28.63 26.90 -13.89
N ILE A 42 -29.64 26.08 -14.20
CA ILE A 42 -29.58 24.62 -14.06
C ILE A 42 -28.58 24.04 -15.05
N ALA A 43 -28.60 24.48 -16.31
CA ALA A 43 -27.65 24.03 -17.32
C ALA A 43 -26.21 24.41 -16.95
N PHE A 44 -25.98 25.66 -16.54
CA PHE A 44 -24.67 26.13 -16.07
C PHE A 44 -24.19 25.36 -14.85
N GLY A 45 -25.07 25.12 -13.87
CA GLY A 45 -24.76 24.32 -12.68
C GLY A 45 -24.37 22.90 -13.04
N GLY A 46 -25.14 22.23 -13.91
CA GLY A 46 -24.83 20.88 -14.38
C GLY A 46 -23.49 20.79 -15.13
N VAL A 47 -23.23 21.72 -16.06
CA VAL A 47 -21.95 21.80 -16.79
C VAL A 47 -20.80 22.09 -15.82
N SER A 48 -20.99 22.98 -14.85
CA SER A 48 -19.96 23.31 -13.85
C SER A 48 -19.58 22.11 -12.99
N VAL A 49 -20.55 21.26 -12.59
CA VAL A 49 -20.26 20.01 -11.87
C VAL A 49 -19.44 19.06 -12.71
N ILE A 50 -19.77 18.88 -14.00
CA ILE A 50 -18.99 18.04 -14.91
C ILE A 50 -17.57 18.57 -15.05
N ILE A 51 -17.40 19.88 -15.26
CA ILE A 51 -16.09 20.53 -15.34
C ILE A 51 -15.30 20.29 -14.04
N ALA A 52 -15.94 20.47 -12.87
CA ALA A 52 -15.29 20.23 -11.59
C ALA A 52 -14.82 18.78 -11.42
N VAL A 53 -15.66 17.80 -11.76
CA VAL A 53 -15.32 16.37 -11.70
C VAL A 53 -14.16 16.04 -12.64
N VAL A 54 -14.17 16.59 -13.87
CA VAL A 54 -13.08 16.42 -14.83
C VAL A 54 -11.79 17.08 -14.34
N MET A 55 -11.88 18.28 -13.74
CA MET A 55 -10.71 18.94 -13.15
C MET A 55 -10.14 18.16 -11.97
N ILE A 56 -10.98 17.57 -11.11
CA ILE A 56 -10.53 16.68 -10.02
C ILE A 56 -9.79 15.49 -10.61
N PHE A 57 -10.31 14.86 -11.67
CA PHE A 57 -9.62 13.75 -12.34
C PHE A 57 -8.23 14.14 -12.84
N PHE A 58 -8.11 15.27 -13.55
CA PHE A 58 -6.80 15.74 -14.03
C PHE A 58 -5.87 16.19 -12.90
N TYR A 59 -6.41 16.73 -11.82
CA TYR A 59 -5.65 17.10 -10.64
C TYR A 59 -5.07 15.86 -9.94
N LEU A 60 -5.89 14.83 -9.70
CA LEU A 60 -5.42 13.56 -9.15
C LEU A 60 -4.32 12.95 -10.05
N LEU A 61 -4.55 12.93 -11.37
CA LEU A 61 -3.56 12.42 -12.32
C LEU A 61 -2.25 13.23 -12.27
N TYR A 62 -2.33 14.56 -12.19
CA TYR A 62 -1.16 15.44 -12.09
C TYR A 62 -0.34 15.18 -10.82
N VAL A 63 -0.99 14.98 -9.67
CA VAL A 63 -0.28 14.69 -8.40
C VAL A 63 0.36 13.30 -8.42
N VAL A 64 -0.28 12.34 -9.07
CA VAL A 64 0.18 10.95 -9.16
C VAL A 64 1.30 10.78 -10.18
N PHE A 65 1.25 11.47 -11.32
CA PHE A 65 2.16 11.27 -12.45
C PHE A 65 3.67 11.19 -12.10
N PRO A 66 4.22 12.03 -11.21
CA PRO A 66 5.65 12.00 -10.88
C PRO A 66 6.18 10.67 -10.34
N ILE A 67 5.35 9.83 -9.69
CA ILE A 67 5.82 8.52 -9.19
C ILE A 67 6.17 7.54 -10.32
N PHE A 68 5.67 7.80 -11.53
CA PHE A 68 5.95 7.00 -12.71
C PHE A 68 7.05 7.62 -13.60
N LYS A 69 7.60 8.78 -13.25
CA LYS A 69 8.75 9.38 -13.94
C LYS A 69 10.00 8.50 -13.69
N SER A 70 10.83 8.31 -14.70
CA SER A 70 12.15 7.68 -14.54
C SER A 70 13.15 8.65 -13.92
N ALA A 71 14.28 8.13 -13.44
CA ALA A 71 15.34 9.00 -12.94
C ALA A 71 15.99 9.76 -14.09
N GLU A 72 16.53 10.93 -13.77
CA GLU A 72 17.30 11.76 -14.69
C GLU A 72 18.71 11.94 -14.13
N ILE A 73 19.71 11.88 -15.01
CA ILE A 73 21.11 12.12 -14.67
C ILE A 73 21.65 13.27 -15.52
N ALA A 74 22.33 14.23 -14.90
CA ALA A 74 22.94 15.36 -15.57
C ALA A 74 24.43 15.46 -15.21
N GLN A 75 25.31 15.52 -16.21
CA GLN A 75 26.74 15.68 -15.95
C GLN A 75 27.02 17.14 -15.52
N LEU A 76 27.57 17.31 -14.32
CA LEU A 76 27.92 18.62 -13.77
C LEU A 76 29.32 19.06 -14.21
N THR A 77 30.31 18.18 -14.06
CA THR A 77 31.71 18.47 -14.34
C THR A 77 32.46 17.26 -14.86
N GLN A 78 33.60 17.51 -15.50
CA GLN A 78 34.57 16.49 -15.88
C GLN A 78 35.98 17.08 -15.78
N TYR A 79 36.88 16.36 -15.12
CA TYR A 79 38.27 16.75 -14.94
C TYR A 79 39.21 15.54 -15.07
N ASP A 80 40.50 15.83 -15.28
CA ASP A 80 41.53 14.79 -15.32
C ASP A 80 41.85 14.33 -13.89
N SER A 81 41.64 13.04 -13.63
CA SER A 81 41.81 12.44 -12.32
C SER A 81 43.19 11.83 -12.19
N LYS A 82 43.96 12.30 -11.21
CA LYS A 82 45.23 11.67 -10.81
C LYS A 82 44.94 10.62 -9.76
N VAL A 83 44.51 9.45 -10.22
CA VAL A 83 44.19 8.33 -9.35
C VAL A 83 45.42 7.54 -9.00
N GLU A 84 45.72 7.52 -7.71
CA GLU A 84 46.65 6.55 -7.11
C GLU A 84 45.90 5.27 -6.73
N GLU A 85 46.62 4.16 -6.61
CA GLU A 85 46.01 2.88 -6.27
C GLU A 85 45.25 2.98 -4.94
N SER A 86 43.92 2.80 -5.03
CA SER A 86 42.98 2.97 -3.94
C SER A 86 42.16 1.72 -3.75
N VAL A 87 41.91 1.34 -2.49
CA VAL A 87 41.16 0.12 -2.13
C VAL A 87 39.68 0.42 -1.86
N MET A 88 39.33 1.68 -1.60
CA MET A 88 37.98 2.10 -1.25
C MET A 88 37.74 3.55 -1.67
N TRP A 89 36.50 3.84 -2.06
CA TRP A 89 36.03 5.15 -2.52
C TRP A 89 34.69 5.49 -1.87
N GLY A 90 34.41 6.78 -1.76
CA GLY A 90 33.08 7.24 -1.38
C GLY A 90 32.95 8.76 -1.46
N MET A 91 31.79 9.24 -1.04
CA MET A 91 31.45 10.67 -1.02
C MET A 91 30.80 11.04 0.33
N GLU A 92 31.00 12.29 0.72
CA GLU A 92 30.34 12.90 1.88
C GLU A 92 28.84 13.14 1.59
N GLU A 93 28.01 13.33 2.63
CA GLU A 93 26.55 13.49 2.57
C GLU A 93 26.03 14.45 1.48
N TYR A 94 26.65 15.62 1.30
CA TYR A 94 26.25 16.62 0.31
C TYR A 94 26.87 16.40 -1.08
N GLY A 95 27.83 15.46 -1.19
CA GLY A 95 28.49 15.14 -2.44
C GLY A 95 29.52 16.18 -2.91
N GLU A 96 29.94 17.10 -2.04
CA GLU A 96 30.95 18.13 -2.32
C GLU A 96 32.38 17.59 -2.16
N ILE A 97 32.57 16.61 -1.26
CA ILE A 97 33.86 16.01 -0.93
C ILE A 97 33.83 14.53 -1.29
N GLY A 98 34.73 14.13 -2.18
CA GLY A 98 35.07 12.73 -2.41
C GLY A 98 36.19 12.28 -1.47
N TYR A 99 36.21 11.01 -1.12
CA TYR A 99 37.31 10.42 -0.37
C TYR A 99 37.73 9.06 -0.92
N ARG A 100 38.98 8.70 -0.66
CA ARG A 100 39.56 7.41 -1.03
C ARG A 100 40.60 6.94 -0.02
N VAL A 101 40.67 5.62 0.14
CA VAL A 101 41.67 4.94 0.96
C VAL A 101 42.75 4.41 0.03
N THR A 102 43.99 4.89 0.16
CA THR A 102 45.11 4.46 -0.68
C THR A 102 45.83 3.25 -0.10
N LYS A 103 46.48 2.45 -0.95
CA LYS A 103 47.31 1.31 -0.50
C LYS A 103 48.51 1.73 0.37
N ASP A 104 48.97 2.97 0.19
CA ASP A 104 50.06 3.55 0.98
C ASP A 104 49.62 4.00 2.39
N GLY A 105 48.38 3.73 2.80
CA GLY A 105 47.92 3.99 4.17
C GLY A 105 47.43 5.41 4.41
N PHE A 106 46.88 6.08 3.40
CA PHE A 106 46.30 7.42 3.53
C PHE A 106 44.79 7.41 3.26
N MET A 107 44.04 8.10 4.12
CA MET A 107 42.71 8.59 3.80
C MET A 107 42.86 9.96 3.14
N ARG A 108 42.46 10.08 1.87
CA ARG A 108 42.54 11.36 1.13
C ARG A 108 41.18 11.91 0.81
N TYR A 109 41.02 13.20 1.04
CA TYR A 109 39.82 13.97 0.74
C TYR A 109 40.10 14.94 -0.39
N PHE A 110 39.18 15.01 -1.34
CA PHE A 110 39.31 15.87 -2.51
C PHE A 110 37.96 16.50 -2.85
N ASN A 111 38.00 17.65 -3.49
CA ASN A 111 36.80 18.32 -3.98
C ASN A 111 36.21 17.51 -5.12
N ALA A 112 34.93 17.12 -5.02
CA ALA A 112 34.29 16.26 -6.00
C ALA A 112 34.12 16.93 -7.38
N GLU A 113 34.04 18.27 -7.44
CA GLU A 113 33.86 19.05 -8.67
C GLU A 113 35.17 19.38 -9.38
N THR A 114 36.26 19.63 -8.64
CA THR A 114 37.55 20.04 -9.23
C THR A 114 38.62 18.95 -9.20
N GLY A 115 38.50 17.97 -8.30
CA GLY A 115 39.53 16.97 -8.04
C GLY A 115 40.69 17.45 -7.17
N ASP A 116 40.66 18.70 -6.71
CA ASP A 116 41.72 19.26 -5.86
C ASP A 116 41.76 18.57 -4.50
N VAL A 117 42.95 18.24 -4.03
CA VAL A 117 43.13 17.64 -2.70
C VAL A 117 42.79 18.68 -1.63
N ILE A 118 41.84 18.33 -0.77
CA ILE A 118 41.42 19.17 0.36
C ILE A 118 42.30 18.86 1.57
N ASP A 119 42.44 17.58 1.89
CA ASP A 119 43.18 17.12 3.06
C ASP A 119 43.60 15.65 2.92
N TYR A 120 44.56 15.21 3.71
CA TYR A 120 44.95 13.81 3.80
C TYR A 120 45.42 13.44 5.20
N TYR A 121 45.04 12.25 5.64
CA TYR A 121 45.39 11.72 6.95
C TYR A 121 46.10 10.38 6.76
N GLN A 122 47.26 10.25 7.38
CA GLN A 122 47.97 8.97 7.43
C GLN A 122 47.35 8.13 8.55
N PHE A 123 47.09 6.85 8.27
CA PHE A 123 46.67 5.94 9.33
C PHE A 123 47.81 5.64 10.30
N ALA A 124 47.47 5.32 11.54
CA ALA A 124 48.41 4.86 12.56
C ALA A 124 48.88 3.44 12.22
N LEU A 125 49.84 3.35 11.29
CA LEU A 125 50.44 2.11 10.79
C LEU A 125 51.87 1.97 11.30
N GLU A 126 52.32 0.73 11.48
CA GLU A 126 53.73 0.45 11.77
C GLU A 126 54.63 0.64 10.54
N GLU A 127 55.94 0.65 10.77
CA GLU A 127 56.94 0.94 9.74
C GLU A 127 56.92 -0.11 8.62
N ASN A 128 56.59 0.32 7.39
CA ASN A 128 56.42 -0.48 6.17
C ASN A 128 55.12 -1.30 6.03
N GLU A 129 54.13 -1.12 6.89
CA GLU A 129 52.81 -1.72 6.67
C GLU A 129 52.07 -1.05 5.50
N ARG A 130 51.30 -1.86 4.76
CA ARG A 130 50.47 -1.40 3.64
C ARG A 130 49.04 -1.84 3.80
N VAL A 131 48.14 -1.01 3.28
CA VAL A 131 46.72 -1.31 3.22
C VAL A 131 46.45 -2.24 2.04
N THR A 132 45.82 -3.37 2.31
CA THR A 132 45.47 -4.38 1.30
C THR A 132 44.00 -4.35 0.96
N SER A 133 43.13 -4.06 1.94
CA SER A 133 41.68 -4.04 1.78
C SER A 133 41.04 -3.05 2.77
N ALA A 134 39.87 -2.51 2.41
CA ALA A 134 39.08 -1.68 3.29
C ALA A 134 37.60 -1.86 3.00
N LEU A 135 36.78 -1.90 4.05
CA LEU A 135 35.32 -2.01 3.96
C LEU A 135 34.68 -1.25 5.13
N TYR A 136 33.46 -0.74 4.93
CA TYR A 136 32.65 -0.27 6.05
C TYR A 136 32.29 -1.43 6.99
N ALA A 137 32.58 -1.25 8.27
CA ALA A 137 32.09 -2.09 9.36
C ALA A 137 30.65 -1.71 9.74
N ASN A 138 30.36 -0.41 9.75
CA ASN A 138 29.03 0.14 9.89
C ASN A 138 28.97 1.46 9.10
N LYS A 139 28.05 1.52 8.12
CA LYS A 139 27.90 2.68 7.24
C LYS A 139 27.24 3.87 7.93
N ASP A 140 26.35 3.64 8.91
CA ASP A 140 25.67 4.72 9.63
C ASP A 140 26.65 5.47 10.54
N ASP A 141 27.59 4.73 11.14
CA ASP A 141 28.65 5.28 11.99
C ASP A 141 29.92 5.72 11.23
N ASN A 142 29.97 5.51 9.91
CA ASN A 142 31.17 5.69 9.08
C ASN A 142 32.41 4.98 9.64
N LEU A 143 32.22 3.81 10.27
CA LEU A 143 33.29 2.98 10.80
C LEU A 143 33.84 2.09 9.68
N ILE A 144 35.15 2.14 9.46
CA ILE A 144 35.86 1.44 8.38
C ILE A 144 36.83 0.44 9.01
N ALA A 145 36.79 -0.80 8.55
CA ALA A 145 37.80 -1.80 8.84
C ALA A 145 38.82 -1.83 7.70
N ILE A 146 40.11 -1.73 8.05
CA ILE A 146 41.23 -1.68 7.13
C ILE A 146 42.10 -2.90 7.38
N GLY A 147 42.25 -3.78 6.39
CA GLY A 147 43.14 -4.93 6.42
C GLY A 147 44.55 -4.53 6.00
N LEU A 148 45.54 -5.06 6.71
CA LEU A 148 46.96 -4.77 6.50
C LEU A 148 47.72 -6.00 6.00
N ASP A 149 48.84 -5.76 5.32
CA ASP A 149 49.73 -6.82 4.82
C ASP A 149 50.50 -7.55 5.93
N SER A 150 50.50 -7.01 7.14
CA SER A 150 51.06 -7.61 8.35
C SER A 150 50.19 -8.67 9.01
N GLY A 151 48.92 -8.82 8.59
CA GLY A 151 47.96 -9.72 9.27
C GLY A 151 47.06 -9.04 10.30
N ARG A 152 47.12 -7.70 10.41
CA ARG A 152 46.35 -6.91 11.38
C ARG A 152 45.22 -6.11 10.74
N VAL A 153 44.22 -5.74 11.55
CA VAL A 153 43.09 -4.90 11.12
C VAL A 153 43.03 -3.62 11.93
N LEU A 154 42.93 -2.49 11.25
CA LEU A 154 42.74 -1.18 11.89
C LEU A 154 41.29 -0.73 11.75
N LEU A 155 40.67 -0.28 12.84
CA LEU A 155 39.32 0.28 12.85
C LEU A 155 39.40 1.81 12.90
N VAL A 156 38.92 2.47 11.85
CA VAL A 156 38.99 3.93 11.70
C VAL A 156 37.59 4.49 11.47
N LYS A 157 37.21 5.52 12.23
CA LYS A 157 35.95 6.24 12.04
C LYS A 157 36.19 7.51 11.23
N GLN A 158 35.47 7.65 10.13
CA GLN A 158 35.46 8.88 9.35
C GLN A 158 34.48 9.90 9.96
N THR A 159 34.89 11.17 9.98
CA THR A 159 34.10 12.28 10.54
C THR A 159 34.04 13.44 9.55
N PHE A 160 32.90 14.14 9.53
CA PHE A 160 32.71 15.37 8.76
C PHE A 160 32.12 16.43 9.68
N SER A 161 32.93 17.42 10.04
CA SER A 161 32.50 18.53 10.90
C SER A 161 31.99 19.69 10.05
N ILE A 162 30.76 20.12 10.29
CA ILE A 162 30.16 21.27 9.60
C ILE A 162 30.36 22.52 10.47
N THR A 163 31.01 23.54 9.90
CA THR A 163 31.22 24.84 10.52
C THR A 163 30.72 25.96 9.61
N TYR A 164 30.54 27.16 10.15
CA TYR A 164 30.05 28.34 9.40
C TYR A 164 30.99 29.54 9.53
N PRO A 165 32.25 29.44 9.06
CA PRO A 165 33.11 30.62 8.98
C PRO A 165 32.49 31.65 8.00
N ASP A 166 32.40 32.91 8.44
CA ASP A 166 31.85 34.03 7.64
C ASP A 166 30.44 33.76 7.07
N ASP A 167 29.58 33.10 7.85
CA ASP A 167 28.21 32.68 7.45
C ASP A 167 28.15 31.75 6.23
N GLN A 168 29.27 31.11 5.84
CA GLN A 168 29.32 30.11 4.77
C GLN A 168 29.56 28.71 5.32
N ARG A 169 28.78 27.73 4.86
CA ARG A 169 28.95 26.32 5.26
C ARG A 169 30.33 25.83 4.79
N LYS A 170 31.12 25.32 5.72
CA LYS A 170 32.38 24.63 5.46
C LYS A 170 32.37 23.25 6.10
N ILE A 171 32.54 22.22 5.27
CA ILE A 171 32.66 20.83 5.69
C ILE A 171 34.16 20.53 5.86
N THR A 172 34.54 20.10 7.06
CA THR A 172 35.92 19.72 7.39
C THR A 172 35.98 18.22 7.62
N PRO A 173 36.59 17.44 6.72
CA PRO A 173 36.76 16.01 6.91
C PRO A 173 37.82 15.72 7.97
N GLY A 174 37.74 14.55 8.59
CA GLY A 174 38.75 14.05 9.51
C GLY A 174 38.57 12.56 9.80
N ILE A 175 39.56 11.97 10.46
CA ILE A 175 39.51 10.60 10.96
C ILE A 175 39.64 10.60 12.48
N SER A 176 39.04 9.60 13.13
CA SER A 176 39.18 9.34 14.56
C SER A 176 39.29 7.84 14.80
N TYR A 177 39.87 7.49 15.96
CA TYR A 177 40.10 6.12 16.38
C TYR A 177 39.21 5.81 17.58
N PRO A 178 37.96 5.37 17.37
CA PRO A 178 36.99 5.21 18.46
C PRO A 178 37.39 4.16 19.49
N TYR A 179 38.33 3.27 19.14
CA TYR A 179 38.80 2.16 19.97
C TYR A 179 40.31 2.22 20.23
N GLY A 180 40.95 3.37 19.98
CA GLY A 180 42.40 3.54 20.05
C GLY A 180 43.11 3.35 18.70
N GLU A 181 44.37 3.83 18.64
CA GLU A 181 45.20 3.83 17.42
C GLU A 181 45.85 2.46 17.13
N GLU A 182 45.80 1.52 18.07
CA GLU A 182 46.41 0.20 17.91
C GLU A 182 45.61 -0.67 16.93
N SER A 183 46.33 -1.36 16.05
CA SER A 183 45.75 -2.34 15.14
C SER A 183 45.46 -3.66 15.85
N LEU A 184 44.34 -4.29 15.49
CA LEU A 184 43.88 -5.57 16.03
C LEU A 184 44.67 -6.71 15.37
N ASP A 185 45.37 -7.50 16.19
CA ASP A 185 46.08 -8.68 15.72
C ASP A 185 45.13 -9.88 15.60
N LEU A 186 44.99 -10.40 14.38
CA LEU A 186 44.24 -11.61 14.07
C LEU A 186 45.15 -12.83 13.91
N GLY A 187 46.48 -12.67 13.98
CA GLY A 187 47.44 -13.75 13.71
C GLY A 187 47.44 -14.26 12.27
N ALA A 188 46.83 -13.49 11.35
CA ALA A 188 46.71 -13.86 9.95
C ALA A 188 48.02 -13.62 9.19
N ASN A 189 48.22 -14.32 8.06
CA ASN A 189 49.13 -13.81 7.04
C ASN A 189 48.54 -12.52 6.43
N SER A 190 49.25 -11.90 5.47
CA SER A 190 48.77 -10.74 4.73
C SER A 190 47.27 -10.82 4.42
N ILE A 191 46.49 -9.86 4.92
CA ILE A 191 45.03 -9.90 4.79
C ILE A 191 44.67 -9.59 3.35
N LYS A 192 43.90 -10.47 2.71
CA LYS A 192 43.42 -10.26 1.34
C LYS A 192 42.05 -9.58 1.32
N HIS A 193 41.16 -9.99 2.23
CA HIS A 193 39.82 -9.43 2.37
C HIS A 193 39.48 -9.21 3.84
N VAL A 194 38.82 -8.10 4.15
CA VAL A 194 38.33 -7.78 5.50
C VAL A 194 36.84 -7.45 5.42
N ALA A 195 36.10 -7.90 6.42
CA ALA A 195 34.75 -7.47 6.71
C ALA A 195 34.61 -7.29 8.22
N ALA A 196 33.75 -6.38 8.65
CA ALA A 196 33.47 -6.17 10.05
C ALA A 196 32.00 -5.79 10.22
N ALA A 197 31.48 -5.99 11.42
CA ALA A 197 30.14 -5.57 11.81
C ALA A 197 30.19 -4.97 13.21
N LYS A 198 29.35 -3.97 13.45
CA LYS A 198 29.20 -3.34 14.76
C LYS A 198 27.72 -3.32 15.13
N ASN A 199 27.40 -3.88 16.28
CA ASN A 199 26.15 -3.69 17.00
C ASN A 199 26.37 -2.73 18.18
N ASP A 200 25.33 -2.49 18.98
CA ASP A 200 25.40 -1.58 20.15
C ASP A 200 26.45 -2.03 21.18
N ASP A 201 26.59 -3.34 21.39
CA ASP A 201 27.46 -3.89 22.45
C ASP A 201 28.71 -4.62 21.93
N THR A 202 28.76 -4.96 20.64
CA THR A 202 29.85 -5.80 20.10
C THR A 202 30.37 -5.32 18.75
N VAL A 203 31.67 -5.55 18.52
CA VAL A 203 32.32 -5.40 17.22
C VAL A 203 32.91 -6.75 16.82
N SER A 204 32.58 -7.24 15.63
CA SER A 204 33.14 -8.46 15.07
C SER A 204 33.91 -8.14 13.80
N VAL A 205 35.07 -8.78 13.66
CA VAL A 205 35.98 -8.62 12.53
C VAL A 205 36.24 -9.99 11.93
N VAL A 206 36.16 -10.05 10.61
CA VAL A 206 36.47 -11.24 9.82
C VAL A 206 37.49 -10.88 8.77
N ALA A 207 38.57 -11.65 8.71
CA ALA A 207 39.62 -11.48 7.71
C ALA A 207 39.87 -12.79 6.97
N ALA A 208 40.08 -12.71 5.66
CA ALA A 208 40.62 -13.81 4.86
C ALA A 208 42.07 -13.50 4.50
N ASP A 209 42.98 -14.42 4.78
CA ASP A 209 44.39 -14.26 4.44
C ASP A 209 44.70 -14.65 2.99
N VAL A 210 45.96 -14.51 2.57
CA VAL A 210 46.44 -14.93 1.24
C VAL A 210 46.33 -16.43 0.96
N ASN A 211 46.27 -17.28 2.00
CA ASN A 211 46.12 -18.73 1.87
C ASN A 211 44.65 -19.17 1.83
N GLY A 212 43.72 -18.24 2.09
CA GLY A 212 42.29 -18.51 2.11
C GLY A 212 41.75 -18.93 3.48
N GLU A 213 42.56 -18.86 4.54
CA GLU A 213 42.09 -19.10 5.91
C GLU A 213 41.26 -17.92 6.41
N LEU A 214 40.17 -18.22 7.12
CA LEU A 214 39.27 -17.24 7.70
C LEU A 214 39.58 -17.05 9.19
N TYR A 215 39.79 -15.81 9.59
CA TYR A 215 40.03 -15.40 10.96
C TYR A 215 38.81 -14.60 11.43
N PHE A 216 38.12 -15.10 12.44
CA PHE A 216 36.96 -14.46 13.04
C PHE A 216 37.30 -14.06 14.47
N VAL A 217 37.12 -12.79 14.81
CA VAL A 217 37.31 -12.29 16.17
C VAL A 217 36.13 -11.41 16.56
N ARG A 218 35.58 -11.65 17.74
CA ARG A 218 34.49 -10.85 18.30
C ARG A 218 34.93 -10.18 19.59
N TYR A 219 34.63 -8.89 19.67
CA TYR A 219 34.92 -8.02 20.80
C TYR A 219 33.62 -7.50 21.43
N GLU A 220 33.60 -7.43 22.75
CA GLU A 220 32.61 -6.66 23.51
C GLU A 220 33.14 -5.25 23.79
N LEU A 221 32.23 -4.28 23.74
CA LEU A 221 32.52 -2.88 24.03
C LEU A 221 32.44 -2.65 25.54
N GLN A 222 33.56 -2.27 26.16
CA GLN A 222 33.60 -1.86 27.56
C GLN A 222 33.87 -0.37 27.69
N GLU A 223 32.92 0.33 28.30
CA GLU A 223 33.07 1.74 28.65
C GLU A 223 33.72 1.89 30.03
N SER A 224 34.83 2.63 30.08
CA SER A 224 35.50 2.98 31.33
C SER A 224 34.64 3.94 32.16
N PHE A 225 34.21 3.51 33.34
CA PHE A 225 33.43 4.35 34.29
C PHE A 225 34.12 5.68 34.68
N LEU A 226 35.43 5.79 34.51
CA LEU A 226 36.21 6.97 34.93
C LEU A 226 36.55 7.90 33.77
N SER A 227 36.79 7.37 32.57
CA SER A 227 37.27 8.15 31.41
C SER A 227 36.25 8.26 30.27
N GLU A 228 35.13 7.53 30.33
CA GLU A 228 34.17 7.38 29.21
C GLU A 228 34.83 6.83 27.93
N GLU A 229 36.06 6.31 28.03
CA GLU A 229 36.77 5.68 26.91
C GLU A 229 36.21 4.28 26.68
N ILE A 230 35.98 3.96 25.40
CA ILE A 230 35.51 2.65 24.97
C ILE A 230 36.71 1.79 24.62
N SER A 231 36.81 0.62 25.24
CA SER A 231 37.83 -0.39 24.98
C SER A 231 37.20 -1.67 24.43
N LEU A 232 37.98 -2.45 23.68
CA LEU A 232 37.55 -3.71 23.08
C LEU A 232 38.07 -4.87 23.93
N GLU A 233 37.17 -5.66 24.53
CA GLU A 233 37.53 -6.92 25.18
C GLU A 233 37.26 -8.09 24.22
N LYS A 234 38.28 -8.91 23.94
CA LYS A 234 38.15 -10.07 23.06
C LYS A 234 37.35 -11.18 23.75
N VAL A 235 36.22 -11.57 23.17
CA VAL A 235 35.31 -12.60 23.73
C VAL A 235 35.37 -13.91 22.96
N SER A 236 35.59 -13.86 21.64
CA SER A 236 35.69 -15.05 20.79
C SER A 236 36.76 -14.85 19.73
N GLU A 237 37.47 -15.93 19.42
CA GLU A 237 38.49 -15.98 18.37
C GLU A 237 38.51 -17.38 17.75
N GLN A 238 38.43 -17.43 16.43
CA GLN A 238 38.37 -18.68 15.69
C GLN A 238 39.11 -18.55 14.35
N VAL A 239 39.84 -19.61 14.00
CA VAL A 239 40.42 -19.78 12.67
C VAL A 239 39.68 -20.92 11.98
N ILE A 240 39.15 -20.65 10.80
CA ILE A 240 38.35 -21.58 10.02
C ILE A 240 39.10 -21.88 8.72
N SER A 241 39.49 -23.14 8.55
CA SER A 241 40.06 -23.60 7.29
C SER A 241 38.96 -23.61 6.22
N ASN A 242 39.24 -22.94 5.11
CA ASN A 242 38.34 -22.88 3.97
C ASN A 242 39.04 -23.45 2.72
N ASP A 243 38.29 -24.20 1.93
CA ASP A 243 38.76 -24.89 0.72
C ASP A 243 38.50 -24.09 -0.57
N THR A 244 37.79 -22.96 -0.47
CA THR A 244 37.40 -22.13 -1.60
C THR A 244 38.31 -20.90 -1.76
N ASN A 245 38.60 -20.50 -3.00
CA ASN A 245 39.33 -19.26 -3.27
C ASN A 245 38.41 -18.05 -3.05
N ILE A 246 38.52 -17.43 -1.88
CA ILE A 246 37.67 -16.29 -1.49
C ILE A 246 38.01 -15.08 -2.38
N LYS A 247 36.97 -14.54 -3.01
CA LYS A 247 37.01 -13.27 -3.78
C LYS A 247 36.22 -12.17 -3.08
N TYR A 248 35.12 -12.52 -2.41
CA TYR A 248 34.33 -11.59 -1.60
C TYR A 248 34.13 -12.17 -0.20
N LEU A 249 34.32 -11.32 0.80
CA LEU A 249 34.05 -11.59 2.20
C LEU A 249 33.08 -10.52 2.69
N LEU A 250 31.96 -10.94 3.27
CA LEU A 250 30.88 -10.07 3.70
C LEU A 250 30.48 -10.46 5.13
N HIS A 251 30.25 -9.47 5.97
CA HIS A 251 29.72 -9.66 7.32
C HIS A 251 28.47 -8.82 7.47
N ASP A 252 27.37 -9.43 7.89
CA ASP A 252 26.10 -8.73 7.99
C ASP A 252 26.12 -7.71 9.15
N PRO A 253 25.35 -6.62 9.08
CA PRO A 253 25.34 -5.59 10.11
C PRO A 253 24.86 -6.07 11.48
N THR A 254 24.17 -7.22 11.59
CA THR A 254 23.75 -7.77 12.88
C THR A 254 24.83 -8.61 13.57
N ALA A 255 26.00 -8.79 12.93
CA ALA A 255 27.13 -9.55 13.46
C ALA A 255 26.85 -11.05 13.69
N HIS A 256 25.94 -11.66 12.92
CA HIS A 256 25.58 -13.08 13.05
C HIS A 256 25.99 -13.91 11.83
N TRP A 257 26.03 -13.31 10.65
CA TRP A 257 26.23 -13.98 9.38
C TRP A 257 27.51 -13.51 8.70
N VAL A 258 28.29 -14.46 8.23
CA VAL A 258 29.47 -14.23 7.39
C VAL A 258 29.28 -14.97 6.08
N TYR A 259 29.53 -14.31 4.97
CA TYR A 259 29.43 -14.92 3.64
C TYR A 259 30.77 -14.84 2.93
N THR A 260 31.24 -15.98 2.44
CA THR A 260 32.39 -16.05 1.54
C THR A 260 31.93 -16.46 0.16
N VAL A 261 32.40 -15.76 -0.87
CA VAL A 261 32.05 -16.04 -2.27
C VAL A 261 33.32 -16.19 -3.11
N SER A 262 33.38 -17.26 -3.90
CA SER A 262 34.45 -17.50 -4.87
C SER A 262 34.18 -16.85 -6.23
N ASP A 263 35.20 -16.82 -7.08
CA ASP A 263 35.12 -16.38 -8.49
C ASP A 263 34.09 -17.19 -9.32
N LYS A 264 34.00 -18.50 -9.07
CA LYS A 264 33.03 -19.39 -9.71
C LYS A 264 31.62 -19.34 -9.10
N GLY A 265 31.41 -18.44 -8.14
CA GLY A 265 30.12 -18.21 -7.48
C GLY A 265 29.70 -19.27 -6.47
N GLU A 266 30.65 -20.06 -5.96
CA GLU A 266 30.42 -20.87 -4.76
C GLU A 266 30.38 -19.94 -3.54
N LEU A 267 29.22 -19.87 -2.90
CA LEU A 267 28.98 -19.16 -1.65
C LEU A 267 28.97 -20.16 -0.49
N VAL A 268 29.63 -19.81 0.61
CA VAL A 268 29.48 -20.47 1.91
C VAL A 268 28.97 -19.43 2.90
N SER A 269 27.83 -19.72 3.55
CA SER A 269 27.33 -18.91 4.66
C SER A 269 27.77 -19.53 5.98
N TYR A 270 28.21 -18.70 6.91
CA TYR A 270 28.54 -19.08 8.26
C TYR A 270 27.63 -18.32 9.23
N TYR A 271 27.17 -19.00 10.26
CA TYR A 271 26.31 -18.45 11.30
C TYR A 271 27.02 -18.53 12.65
N PHE A 272 27.01 -17.41 13.38
CA PHE A 272 27.56 -17.31 14.72
C PHE A 272 26.46 -17.61 15.74
N GLU A 273 26.64 -18.71 16.47
CA GLU A 273 25.74 -19.18 17.52
C GLU A 273 26.57 -19.79 18.65
N ASP A 274 26.16 -19.59 19.90
CA ASP A 274 26.81 -20.17 21.09
C ASP A 274 28.33 -19.94 21.22
N GLY A 275 28.84 -18.82 20.67
CA GLY A 275 30.25 -18.46 20.76
C GLY A 275 31.13 -19.03 19.64
N GLU A 276 30.56 -19.76 18.68
CA GLU A 276 31.29 -20.33 17.55
C GLU A 276 30.68 -19.88 16.21
N LEU A 277 31.54 -19.59 15.23
CA LEU A 277 31.15 -19.35 13.85
C LEU A 277 31.22 -20.68 13.10
N SER A 278 30.07 -21.20 12.67
CA SER A 278 29.96 -22.50 12.00
C SER A 278 29.38 -22.36 10.59
N ALA A 279 29.76 -23.25 9.67
CA ALA A 279 29.22 -23.25 8.32
C ALA A 279 27.74 -23.67 8.33
N ASN A 280 26.86 -22.82 7.81
CA ASN A 280 25.43 -23.05 7.74
C ASN A 280 25.03 -23.70 6.41
N GLU A 281 25.43 -23.11 5.28
CA GLU A 281 25.09 -23.64 3.96
C GLU A 281 26.16 -23.37 2.90
N ARG A 282 26.14 -24.17 1.83
CA ARG A 282 26.96 -24.00 0.64
C ARG A 282 26.07 -23.99 -0.61
N LEU A 283 26.24 -22.98 -1.44
CA LEU A 283 25.32 -22.59 -2.51
C LEU A 283 26.12 -22.19 -3.76
N ALA A 284 25.62 -22.53 -4.96
CA ALA A 284 26.11 -21.94 -6.20
C ALA A 284 25.21 -20.75 -6.60
N LEU A 285 25.76 -19.55 -6.64
CA LEU A 285 25.04 -18.32 -6.99
C LEU A 285 24.79 -18.17 -8.50
N VAL A 286 25.67 -18.77 -9.31
CA VAL A 286 25.64 -18.69 -10.78
C VAL A 286 25.88 -20.07 -11.40
N ASP A 287 25.50 -20.23 -12.66
CA ASP A 287 25.78 -21.44 -13.43
C ASP A 287 27.29 -21.64 -13.66
N ASN A 288 27.74 -22.88 -13.83
CA ASN A 288 29.15 -23.26 -14.05
C ASN A 288 29.87 -22.59 -15.25
N LYS A 289 29.17 -21.82 -16.09
CA LYS A 289 29.71 -21.10 -17.25
C LYS A 289 29.74 -19.57 -17.05
N THR A 290 29.38 -19.11 -15.87
CA THR A 290 29.27 -17.70 -15.51
C THR A 290 30.16 -17.46 -14.30
N GLU A 291 30.79 -16.30 -14.21
CA GLU A 291 31.60 -15.90 -13.06
C GLU A 291 30.90 -14.79 -12.26
N VAL A 292 31.13 -14.77 -10.94
CA VAL A 292 30.64 -13.68 -10.08
C VAL A 292 31.63 -12.52 -10.13
N THR A 293 31.12 -11.34 -10.48
CA THR A 293 31.93 -10.16 -10.75
C THR A 293 31.81 -9.07 -9.69
N ASP A 294 30.73 -9.04 -8.92
CA ASP A 294 30.65 -8.25 -7.67
C ASP A 294 29.58 -8.78 -6.72
N VAL A 295 29.78 -8.61 -5.42
CA VAL A 295 28.79 -8.95 -4.38
C VAL A 295 28.74 -7.86 -3.32
N LYS A 296 27.54 -7.36 -3.03
CA LYS A 296 27.32 -6.31 -2.02
C LYS A 296 26.04 -6.55 -1.22
N PHE A 297 26.06 -6.15 0.04
CA PHE A 297 24.82 -5.98 0.79
C PHE A 297 24.05 -4.75 0.33
N LEU A 298 22.72 -4.87 0.26
CA LEU A 298 21.81 -3.73 0.21
C LEU A 298 21.69 -3.07 1.60
N LEU A 299 21.03 -1.92 1.67
CA LEU A 299 20.65 -1.29 2.94
C LEU A 299 20.00 -2.31 3.90
N GLY A 300 20.37 -2.28 5.18
CA GLY A 300 19.90 -3.20 6.22
C GLY A 300 20.65 -4.53 6.26
N GLY A 301 21.43 -4.87 5.23
CA GLY A 301 22.32 -6.04 5.24
C GLY A 301 21.64 -7.41 5.23
N ILE A 302 20.33 -7.45 4.97
CA ILE A 302 19.56 -8.68 4.81
C ILE A 302 19.71 -9.21 3.37
N SER A 303 19.68 -8.32 2.38
CA SER A 303 19.78 -8.67 0.97
C SER A 303 21.20 -8.62 0.42
N LEU A 304 21.63 -9.70 -0.21
CA LEU A 304 22.84 -9.84 -1.01
C LEU A 304 22.53 -9.59 -2.49
N MET A 305 23.22 -8.63 -3.08
CA MET A 305 23.20 -8.34 -4.50
C MET A 305 24.41 -8.99 -5.15
N VAL A 306 24.19 -9.83 -6.16
CA VAL A 306 25.23 -10.58 -6.87
C VAL A 306 25.18 -10.21 -8.34
N GLY A 307 26.26 -9.62 -8.86
CA GLY A 307 26.46 -9.33 -10.28
C GLY A 307 27.29 -10.41 -10.96
N ASP A 308 26.98 -10.70 -12.21
CA ASP A 308 27.64 -11.75 -12.97
C ASP A 308 28.31 -11.28 -14.27
N SER A 309 29.07 -12.19 -14.88
CA SER A 309 29.82 -11.94 -16.10
C SER A 309 28.97 -11.84 -17.38
N LYS A 310 27.64 -11.97 -17.29
CA LYS A 310 26.69 -11.92 -18.41
C LYS A 310 25.75 -10.70 -18.33
N GLY A 311 25.97 -9.80 -17.38
CA GLY A 311 25.13 -8.62 -17.20
C GLY A 311 23.88 -8.88 -16.36
N VAL A 312 23.81 -9.99 -15.62
CA VAL A 312 22.68 -10.30 -14.74
C VAL A 312 23.01 -9.96 -13.30
N ILE A 313 22.09 -9.28 -12.63
CA ILE A 313 22.15 -9.03 -11.18
C ILE A 313 21.06 -9.85 -10.49
N THR A 314 21.40 -10.54 -9.42
CA THR A 314 20.45 -11.33 -8.63
C THR A 314 20.44 -10.86 -7.18
N GLN A 315 19.26 -10.86 -6.57
CA GLN A 315 19.09 -10.56 -5.15
C GLN A 315 18.75 -11.83 -4.38
N TRP A 316 19.45 -12.01 -3.26
CA TRP A 316 19.30 -13.15 -2.36
C TRP A 316 19.11 -12.64 -0.93
N PHE A 317 18.22 -13.26 -0.16
CA PHE A 317 18.14 -13.01 1.28
C PHE A 317 17.74 -14.30 2.03
N PRO A 318 18.05 -14.40 3.33
CA PRO A 318 17.71 -15.57 4.12
C PRO A 318 16.19 -15.66 4.36
N VAL A 319 15.62 -16.81 4.07
CA VAL A 319 14.21 -17.15 4.29
C VAL A 319 14.13 -18.33 5.23
N ARG A 320 13.16 -18.34 6.14
CA ARG A 320 12.90 -19.50 7.01
C ARG A 320 12.23 -20.60 6.19
N ASP A 321 12.82 -21.79 6.20
CA ASP A 321 12.19 -22.98 5.64
C ASP A 321 11.18 -23.61 6.61
N GLU A 322 10.51 -24.68 6.17
CA GLU A 322 9.53 -25.44 6.98
C GLU A 322 10.14 -26.01 8.27
N THR A 323 11.47 -26.17 8.33
CA THR A 323 12.22 -26.62 9.51
C THR A 323 12.66 -25.48 10.41
N ASN A 324 12.20 -24.25 10.12
CA ASN A 324 12.52 -23.02 10.84
C ASN A 324 14.01 -22.67 10.81
N THR A 325 14.73 -23.10 9.76
CA THR A 325 16.14 -22.75 9.51
C THR A 325 16.25 -21.71 8.40
N TYR A 326 17.19 -20.78 8.55
CA TYR A 326 17.44 -19.73 7.55
C TYR A 326 18.28 -20.27 6.40
N ARG A 327 17.77 -20.11 5.17
CA ARG A 327 18.49 -20.44 3.93
C ARG A 327 18.42 -19.31 2.94
N LEU A 328 19.51 -19.06 2.23
CA LEU A 328 19.53 -18.06 1.17
C LEU A 328 18.69 -18.50 -0.03
N ASN A 329 17.67 -17.70 -0.35
CA ASN A 329 16.82 -17.93 -1.52
C ASN A 329 17.08 -16.85 -2.59
N LYS A 330 17.02 -17.25 -3.86
CA LYS A 330 17.03 -16.30 -4.99
C LYS A 330 15.66 -15.66 -5.11
N ILE A 331 15.60 -14.35 -4.93
CA ILE A 331 14.34 -13.61 -4.81
C ILE A 331 13.96 -12.95 -6.14
N ARG A 332 14.92 -12.29 -6.78
CA ARG A 332 14.69 -11.54 -8.02
C ARG A 332 15.95 -11.42 -8.86
N THR A 333 15.73 -11.15 -10.14
CA THR A 333 16.78 -11.04 -11.17
C THR A 333 16.57 -9.75 -11.96
N PHE A 334 17.64 -9.00 -12.19
CA PHE A 334 17.67 -7.80 -13.04
C PHE A 334 18.60 -8.08 -14.21
N GLU A 335 18.12 -7.85 -15.43
CA GLU A 335 18.93 -7.97 -16.64
C GLU A 335 19.49 -6.59 -17.01
N PHE A 336 20.80 -6.49 -17.23
CA PHE A 336 21.51 -5.27 -17.54
C PHE A 336 22.53 -5.49 -18.67
N GLY A 337 22.03 -5.47 -19.90
CA GLY A 337 22.84 -5.72 -21.09
C GLY A 337 23.37 -7.15 -21.15
N GLU A 338 24.38 -7.38 -22.00
CA GLU A 338 25.07 -8.67 -22.15
C GLU A 338 26.50 -8.65 -21.56
N SER A 339 26.93 -7.48 -21.10
CA SER A 339 28.30 -7.22 -20.66
C SER A 339 28.46 -7.43 -19.16
N ALA A 340 29.64 -7.91 -18.77
CA ALA A 340 29.92 -8.26 -17.38
C ALA A 340 29.67 -7.06 -16.44
N ILE A 341 29.04 -7.35 -15.30
CA ILE A 341 28.85 -6.35 -14.25
C ILE A 341 30.22 -6.03 -13.66
N LYS A 342 30.58 -4.75 -13.60
CA LYS A 342 31.87 -4.31 -13.08
C LYS A 342 31.81 -4.02 -11.58
N THR A 343 30.78 -3.28 -11.15
CA THR A 343 30.60 -2.91 -9.76
C THR A 343 29.13 -2.62 -9.45
N ILE A 344 28.71 -3.00 -8.24
CA ILE A 344 27.41 -2.69 -7.67
C ILE A 344 27.64 -1.70 -6.54
N THR A 345 26.88 -0.61 -6.53
CA THR A 345 26.94 0.42 -5.48
C THR A 345 25.55 0.66 -4.90
N PRO A 346 25.26 0.08 -3.73
CA PRO A 346 24.01 0.29 -3.01
C PRO A 346 23.85 1.75 -2.55
N GLU A 347 22.62 2.27 -2.60
CA GLU A 347 22.26 3.51 -1.91
C GLU A 347 22.32 3.31 -0.38
N LEU A 348 22.62 4.38 0.36
CA LEU A 348 22.83 4.31 1.82
C LEU A 348 21.55 4.46 2.64
N ARG A 349 20.49 5.05 2.09
CA ARG A 349 19.24 5.35 2.82
C ARG A 349 17.98 4.80 2.15
N ARG A 350 18.14 4.08 1.04
CA ARG A 350 17.04 3.43 0.31
C ARG A 350 17.51 2.10 -0.26
N LYS A 351 16.56 1.26 -0.68
CA LYS A 351 16.79 -0.08 -1.25
C LYS A 351 17.14 -0.04 -2.75
N GLY A 352 17.68 1.08 -3.22
CA GLY A 352 18.18 1.27 -4.58
C GLY A 352 19.67 0.93 -4.71
N PHE A 353 20.11 0.66 -5.93
CA PHE A 353 21.52 0.39 -6.22
C PHE A 353 21.88 0.81 -7.65
N LEU A 354 23.14 1.19 -7.82
CA LEU A 354 23.73 1.58 -9.10
C LEU A 354 24.63 0.45 -9.57
N VAL A 355 24.70 0.28 -10.88
CA VAL A 355 25.51 -0.76 -11.52
C VAL A 355 26.25 -0.14 -12.68
N LEU A 356 27.55 -0.40 -12.76
CA LEU A 356 28.37 -0.08 -13.91
C LEU A 356 28.78 -1.41 -14.58
N ASN A 357 28.65 -1.53 -15.90
CA ASN A 357 29.16 -2.68 -16.65
C ASN A 357 30.51 -2.37 -17.34
N GLU A 358 31.14 -3.38 -17.91
CA GLU A 358 32.41 -3.24 -18.65
C GLU A 358 32.31 -2.36 -19.91
N ASP A 359 31.11 -2.18 -20.47
CA ASP A 359 30.85 -1.29 -21.61
C ASP A 359 30.63 0.17 -21.19
N ASN A 360 30.86 0.50 -19.92
CA ASN A 360 30.63 1.82 -19.32
C ASN A 360 29.18 2.30 -19.38
N GLU A 361 28.22 1.38 -19.33
CA GLU A 361 26.82 1.71 -19.11
C GLU A 361 26.51 1.75 -17.61
N LEU A 362 25.81 2.81 -17.20
CA LEU A 362 25.31 3.01 -15.85
C LEU A 362 23.83 2.62 -15.78
N GLY A 363 23.53 1.62 -14.96
CA GLY A 363 22.18 1.22 -14.60
C GLY A 363 21.83 1.67 -13.19
N ILE A 364 20.62 2.19 -13.00
CA ILE A 364 20.06 2.47 -11.66
C ILE A 364 18.85 1.59 -11.47
N PHE A 365 18.82 0.83 -10.39
CA PHE A 365 17.80 -0.15 -10.11
C PHE A 365 17.23 0.06 -8.71
N PHE A 366 15.97 -0.34 -8.54
CA PHE A 366 15.33 -0.36 -7.22
C PHE A 366 14.72 -1.73 -6.98
N THR A 367 15.04 -2.30 -5.80
CA THR A 367 14.79 -3.71 -5.54
C THR A 367 13.32 -4.01 -5.29
N THR A 368 12.69 -3.35 -4.32
CA THR A 368 11.28 -3.54 -3.91
C THR A 368 10.30 -3.33 -5.06
N SER A 369 10.50 -2.28 -5.85
CA SER A 369 9.65 -1.93 -6.98
C SER A 369 9.99 -2.71 -8.26
N HIS A 370 11.03 -3.55 -8.22
CA HIS A 370 11.56 -4.32 -9.35
C HIS A 370 11.69 -3.46 -10.62
N ARG A 371 12.37 -2.33 -10.51
CA ARG A 371 12.39 -1.31 -11.55
C ARG A 371 13.82 -1.02 -12.02
N THR A 372 14.01 -1.08 -13.33
CA THR A 372 15.11 -0.39 -14.01
C THR A 372 14.74 1.08 -14.10
N VAL A 373 15.36 1.90 -13.26
CA VAL A 373 15.04 3.32 -13.10
C VAL A 373 15.70 4.16 -14.20
N LEU A 374 16.94 3.82 -14.55
CA LEU A 374 17.73 4.49 -15.59
C LEU A 374 18.71 3.51 -16.22
N THR A 375 19.01 3.71 -17.51
CA THR A 375 20.16 3.12 -18.20
C THR A 375 20.77 4.19 -19.09
N GLU A 376 22.03 4.54 -18.83
CA GLU A 376 22.74 5.61 -19.52
C GLU A 376 24.12 5.11 -19.95
N SER A 377 24.50 5.30 -21.22
CA SER A 377 25.84 4.95 -21.69
C SER A 377 26.80 6.11 -21.43
N LEU A 378 27.88 5.86 -20.70
CA LEU A 378 28.85 6.87 -20.31
C LEU A 378 30.07 6.83 -21.24
N SER A 379 30.48 8.01 -21.69
CA SER A 379 31.64 8.16 -22.57
C SER A 379 32.88 8.60 -21.80
N ASN A 380 34.07 8.23 -22.27
CA ASN A 380 35.37 8.65 -21.73
C ASN A 380 35.67 8.16 -20.30
N LEU A 381 35.21 6.95 -19.96
CA LEU A 381 35.59 6.26 -18.74
C LEU A 381 36.68 5.23 -19.02
N ASP A 382 37.60 5.09 -18.09
CA ASP A 382 38.62 4.04 -18.14
C ASP A 382 38.07 2.71 -17.64
N SER A 383 38.71 1.62 -18.07
CA SER A 383 38.42 0.26 -17.59
C SER A 383 38.53 0.14 -16.06
N ASP A 384 39.29 1.00 -15.39
CA ASP A 384 39.51 0.95 -13.94
C ASP A 384 38.62 1.94 -13.15
N SER A 385 37.64 2.58 -13.80
CA SER A 385 36.74 3.53 -13.12
C SER A 385 35.90 2.90 -12.01
N ASN A 386 35.88 3.54 -10.84
CA ASN A 386 34.98 3.21 -9.72
C ASN A 386 33.81 4.21 -9.68
N ILE A 387 32.71 3.79 -9.05
CA ILE A 387 31.53 4.62 -8.81
C ILE A 387 31.35 4.84 -7.31
N ALA A 388 30.97 6.06 -6.94
CA ALA A 388 30.58 6.43 -5.60
C ALA A 388 29.30 7.25 -5.67
N ILE A 389 28.38 7.01 -4.73
CA ILE A 389 27.17 7.79 -4.55
C ILE A 389 27.17 8.40 -3.16
N ASN A 390 26.70 9.64 -3.05
CA ASN A 390 26.57 10.27 -1.75
C ASN A 390 25.39 9.69 -0.95
N PRO A 391 25.40 9.80 0.40
CA PRO A 391 24.31 9.31 1.25
C PRO A 391 22.89 9.80 0.92
N ARG A 392 22.75 10.97 0.29
CA ARG A 392 21.43 11.50 -0.16
C ARG A 392 21.00 11.00 -1.53
N ALA A 393 21.85 10.23 -2.20
CA ALA A 393 21.60 9.65 -3.51
C ALA A 393 21.21 10.67 -4.60
N ASN A 394 21.86 11.83 -4.60
CA ASN A 394 21.64 12.90 -5.59
C ASN A 394 22.92 13.34 -6.31
N ARG A 395 24.08 12.77 -5.95
CA ARG A 395 25.37 13.00 -6.60
C ARG A 395 26.06 11.65 -6.82
N VAL A 396 26.53 11.44 -8.05
CA VAL A 396 27.26 10.24 -8.45
C VAL A 396 28.61 10.67 -9.00
N LEU A 397 29.69 10.20 -8.37
CA LEU A 397 31.06 10.40 -8.83
C LEU A 397 31.56 9.12 -9.48
N ILE A 398 32.03 9.22 -10.71
CA ILE A 398 32.70 8.12 -11.39
C ILE A 398 34.13 8.58 -11.70
N SER A 399 35.13 7.85 -11.20
CA SER A 399 36.54 8.22 -11.36
C SER A 399 37.42 7.01 -11.65
N GLY A 400 38.27 7.13 -12.68
CA GLY A 400 39.32 6.16 -13.04
C GLY A 400 40.69 6.82 -13.18
N LYS A 401 41.70 6.10 -13.70
CA LYS A 401 43.10 6.56 -13.85
C LYS A 401 43.32 7.73 -14.81
N GLY A 402 42.30 8.11 -15.57
CA GLY A 402 42.31 9.18 -16.56
C GLY A 402 41.33 10.29 -16.20
N LYS A 403 40.01 10.05 -16.31
CA LYS A 403 38.99 11.08 -16.09
C LYS A 403 38.08 10.78 -14.91
N ALA A 404 37.65 11.85 -14.24
CA ALA A 404 36.57 11.84 -13.28
C ALA A 404 35.38 12.64 -13.82
N GLN A 405 34.18 12.13 -13.58
CA GLN A 405 32.91 12.74 -13.96
C GLN A 405 32.00 12.77 -12.73
N LEU A 406 31.44 13.96 -12.45
CA LEU A 406 30.43 14.14 -11.41
C LEU A 406 29.08 14.36 -12.07
N PHE A 407 28.08 13.65 -11.60
CA PHE A 407 26.71 13.72 -12.06
C PHE A 407 25.76 14.14 -10.94
N GLU A 408 24.77 14.94 -11.29
CA GLU A 408 23.56 15.15 -10.51
C GLU A 408 22.55 14.06 -10.87
N LEU A 409 21.97 13.43 -9.84
CA LEU A 409 20.97 12.38 -9.97
C LEU A 409 19.65 12.88 -9.38
N GLU A 410 18.61 12.93 -10.20
CA GLU A 410 17.24 13.21 -9.77
C GLU A 410 16.43 11.92 -9.79
N ASN A 411 16.07 11.42 -8.60
CA ASN A 411 15.29 10.19 -8.44
C ASN A 411 14.44 10.26 -7.17
N GLU A 412 13.30 10.97 -7.24
CA GLU A 412 12.46 11.24 -6.06
C GLU A 412 11.63 10.04 -5.59
N HIS A 413 11.07 9.24 -6.52
CA HIS A 413 10.08 8.19 -6.22
C HIS A 413 10.43 6.80 -6.79
N PRO A 414 11.60 6.22 -6.48
CA PRO A 414 12.01 4.93 -7.02
C PRO A 414 11.31 3.72 -6.37
N ASP A 415 10.70 3.92 -5.22
CA ASP A 415 10.08 2.91 -4.35
C ASP A 415 8.73 2.40 -4.87
N VAL A 416 8.20 2.98 -5.94
CA VAL A 416 6.90 2.60 -6.52
C VAL A 416 7.03 2.19 -7.98
N SER A 417 6.31 1.12 -8.34
CA SER A 417 6.08 0.68 -9.72
C SER A 417 4.67 0.12 -9.87
N TRP A 418 4.18 0.03 -11.11
CA TRP A 418 2.87 -0.56 -11.36
C TRP A 418 2.78 -2.02 -10.91
N SER A 419 3.85 -2.79 -11.09
CA SER A 419 3.92 -4.19 -10.63
C SER A 419 3.89 -4.28 -9.10
N ALA A 420 4.63 -3.44 -8.38
CA ALA A 420 4.65 -3.50 -6.92
C ALA A 420 3.33 -3.04 -6.26
N LEU A 421 2.54 -2.19 -6.92
CA LEU A 421 1.25 -1.74 -6.40
C LEU A 421 0.14 -2.80 -6.54
N TRP A 422 0.24 -3.69 -7.53
CA TRP A 422 -0.83 -4.62 -7.92
C TRP A 422 -0.43 -6.11 -7.95
N GLY A 423 0.86 -6.41 -7.83
CA GLY A 423 1.43 -7.75 -7.74
C GLY A 423 1.94 -8.07 -6.35
N GLU A 424 2.26 -9.34 -6.12
CA GLU A 424 2.92 -9.80 -4.90
C GLU A 424 4.38 -9.34 -4.91
N VAL A 425 4.86 -8.88 -3.77
CA VAL A 425 6.26 -8.50 -3.58
C VAL A 425 6.83 -9.32 -2.45
N TRP A 426 8.00 -9.92 -2.68
CA TRP A 426 8.69 -10.68 -1.65
C TRP A 426 9.53 -9.74 -0.79
N TYR A 427 8.95 -9.24 0.29
CA TYR A 427 9.62 -8.34 1.22
C TYR A 427 10.69 -9.06 2.03
N GLU A 428 11.70 -8.31 2.48
CA GLU A 428 12.72 -8.87 3.37
C GLU A 428 12.09 -9.41 4.66
N SER A 429 12.62 -10.54 5.16
CA SER A 429 12.12 -11.27 6.34
C SER A 429 10.74 -11.93 6.17
N TYR A 430 10.12 -11.88 4.99
CA TYR A 430 8.87 -12.60 4.72
C TYR A 430 9.16 -14.00 4.16
N PRO A 431 8.38 -15.02 4.56
CA PRO A 431 8.58 -16.39 4.08
C PRO A 431 8.24 -16.54 2.58
N GLU A 432 7.32 -15.73 2.08
CA GLU A 432 6.81 -15.79 0.71
C GLU A 432 6.42 -14.39 0.18
N PRO A 433 6.24 -14.23 -1.14
CA PRO A 433 5.67 -13.02 -1.72
C PRO A 433 4.23 -12.76 -1.23
N ASP A 434 3.90 -11.52 -0.92
CA ASP A 434 2.56 -11.16 -0.40
C ASP A 434 2.10 -9.77 -0.87
N TYR A 435 0.79 -9.52 -0.75
CA TYR A 435 0.11 -8.27 -0.99
C TYR A 435 0.01 -7.42 0.29
N THR A 436 1.14 -6.89 0.75
CA THR A 436 1.18 -6.18 2.02
C THR A 436 1.06 -4.66 1.85
N TYR A 437 0.30 -3.99 2.73
CA TYR A 437 0.28 -2.54 2.86
C TYR A 437 0.79 -2.10 4.23
N GLN A 438 1.89 -1.36 4.24
CA GLN A 438 2.54 -0.78 5.40
C GLN A 438 3.35 0.45 4.95
N SER A 439 2.88 1.65 5.31
CA SER A 439 3.45 2.92 4.84
C SER A 439 4.63 3.43 5.69
N SER A 440 4.78 2.96 6.93
CA SER A 440 5.87 3.38 7.82
C SER A 440 6.28 2.28 8.81
N ALA A 441 7.48 2.43 9.36
CA ALA A 441 7.97 1.71 10.54
C ALA A 441 8.85 2.64 11.38
N SER A 442 9.29 2.12 12.53
CA SER A 442 10.10 2.86 13.50
C SER A 442 11.61 2.85 13.21
N ASN A 443 12.05 2.19 12.14
CA ASN A 443 13.46 2.03 11.77
C ASN A 443 13.80 2.69 10.41
N THR A 444 15.08 3.04 10.23
CA THR A 444 15.60 3.76 9.05
C THR A 444 15.85 2.86 7.83
N ASP A 445 16.00 1.55 8.02
CA ASP A 445 16.17 0.55 6.97
C ASP A 445 14.84 -0.03 6.45
N PHE A 446 13.72 0.59 6.85
CA PHE A 446 12.37 0.17 6.51
C PHE A 446 12.12 0.08 5.00
N GLU A 447 11.56 -1.05 4.58
CA GLU A 447 11.04 -1.27 3.23
C GLU A 447 9.54 -0.97 3.20
N ALA A 448 9.18 0.17 2.60
CA ALA A 448 7.79 0.60 2.46
C ALA A 448 6.99 -0.34 1.55
N LYS A 449 5.77 -0.68 1.98
CA LYS A 449 4.89 -1.64 1.32
C LYS A 449 3.61 -0.93 0.90
N PHE A 450 3.46 -0.66 -0.41
CA PHE A 450 2.39 0.19 -0.92
C PHE A 450 1.31 -0.55 -1.72
N SER A 451 1.14 -1.87 -1.51
CA SER A 451 0.17 -2.65 -2.28
C SER A 451 -1.25 -2.08 -2.15
N LEU A 452 -1.89 -1.78 -3.28
CA LEU A 452 -3.27 -1.29 -3.33
C LEU A 452 -4.30 -2.41 -3.37
N VAL A 453 -3.86 -3.65 -3.57
CA VAL A 453 -4.70 -4.85 -3.64
C VAL A 453 -5.48 -5.07 -2.33
N PRO A 454 -4.86 -5.13 -1.13
CA PRO A 454 -5.61 -5.36 0.11
C PRO A 454 -6.61 -4.25 0.40
N LEU A 455 -6.26 -2.99 0.05
CA LEU A 455 -7.14 -1.84 0.21
C LEU A 455 -8.36 -1.88 -0.73
N SER A 456 -8.13 -2.29 -1.98
CA SER A 456 -9.18 -2.46 -2.98
C SER A 456 -10.08 -3.65 -2.63
N PHE A 457 -9.49 -4.75 -2.17
CA PHE A 457 -10.20 -5.92 -1.67
C PHE A 457 -11.06 -5.57 -0.46
N GLY A 458 -10.52 -4.87 0.54
CA GLY A 458 -11.30 -4.40 1.69
C GLY A 458 -12.47 -3.50 1.28
N THR A 459 -12.28 -2.62 0.30
CA THR A 459 -13.36 -1.76 -0.24
C THR A 459 -14.49 -2.60 -0.85
N LEU A 460 -14.14 -3.63 -1.61
CA LEU A 460 -15.09 -4.58 -2.19
C LEU A 460 -15.76 -5.45 -1.13
N LYS A 461 -15.00 -5.96 -0.15
CA LYS A 461 -15.47 -6.77 0.98
C LYS A 461 -16.54 -6.02 1.78
N ALA A 462 -16.27 -4.75 2.12
CA ALA A 462 -17.22 -3.87 2.81
C ALA A 462 -18.51 -3.67 1.99
N ALA A 463 -18.37 -3.30 0.71
CA ALA A 463 -19.51 -3.08 -0.16
C ALA A 463 -20.34 -4.35 -0.37
N PHE A 464 -19.69 -5.51 -0.53
CA PHE A 464 -20.35 -6.79 -0.69
C PHE A 464 -21.20 -7.16 0.52
N TYR A 465 -20.64 -7.13 1.72
CA TYR A 465 -21.36 -7.47 2.95
C TYR A 465 -22.46 -6.46 3.29
N ALA A 466 -22.24 -5.17 3.01
CA ALA A 466 -23.28 -4.16 3.14
C ALA A 466 -24.47 -4.41 2.20
N MET A 467 -24.20 -4.73 0.93
CA MET A 467 -25.23 -4.99 -0.07
C MET A 467 -25.95 -6.32 0.17
N LEU A 468 -25.28 -7.33 0.71
CA LEU A 468 -25.90 -8.59 1.12
C LEU A 468 -27.02 -8.37 2.13
N PHE A 469 -26.84 -7.41 3.05
CA PHE A 469 -27.85 -7.02 4.03
C PHE A 469 -28.87 -6.01 3.48
N ALA A 470 -28.40 -4.93 2.85
CA ALA A 470 -29.24 -3.81 2.44
C ALA A 470 -30.16 -4.14 1.26
N MET A 471 -29.64 -4.87 0.25
CA MET A 471 -30.36 -5.07 -1.01
C MET A 471 -31.67 -5.84 -0.82
N PRO A 472 -31.72 -6.99 -0.13
CA PRO A 472 -32.96 -7.73 0.04
C PRO A 472 -33.98 -6.93 0.87
N LEU A 473 -33.53 -6.28 1.95
CA LEU A 473 -34.40 -5.51 2.85
C LEU A 473 -34.98 -4.28 2.15
N ALA A 474 -34.15 -3.52 1.44
CA ALA A 474 -34.57 -2.31 0.75
C ALA A 474 -35.52 -2.62 -0.42
N ILE A 475 -35.21 -3.62 -1.25
CA ILE A 475 -36.07 -4.01 -2.38
C ILE A 475 -37.39 -4.60 -1.88
N CYS A 476 -37.37 -5.53 -0.92
CA CYS A 476 -38.61 -6.10 -0.39
C CYS A 476 -39.47 -5.05 0.31
N GLY A 477 -38.83 -4.15 1.08
CA GLY A 477 -39.49 -3.01 1.71
C GLY A 477 -40.13 -2.08 0.67
N ALA A 478 -39.42 -1.76 -0.40
CA ALA A 478 -39.92 -0.92 -1.49
C ALA A 478 -41.11 -1.56 -2.22
N ILE A 479 -41.01 -2.85 -2.54
CA ILE A 479 -42.10 -3.63 -3.14
C ILE A 479 -43.35 -3.60 -2.26
N PHE A 480 -43.18 -3.88 -0.97
CA PHE A 480 -44.30 -3.90 -0.03
C PHE A 480 -44.94 -2.51 0.10
N THR A 481 -44.11 -1.47 0.24
CA THR A 481 -44.56 -0.09 0.42
C THR A 481 -45.26 0.47 -0.81
N ALA A 482 -44.73 0.20 -2.01
CA ALA A 482 -45.29 0.75 -3.24
C ALA A 482 -46.58 0.03 -3.67
N TYR A 483 -46.71 -1.28 -3.41
CA TYR A 483 -47.78 -2.10 -4.00
C TYR A 483 -48.81 -2.66 -3.02
N PHE A 484 -48.43 -3.02 -1.78
CA PHE A 484 -49.33 -3.68 -0.81
C PHE A 484 -49.75 -2.79 0.37
N MET A 485 -49.01 -1.72 0.65
CA MET A 485 -49.20 -0.88 1.83
C MET A 485 -50.39 0.07 1.70
N ALA A 486 -51.15 0.27 2.79
CA ALA A 486 -52.21 1.27 2.84
C ALA A 486 -51.65 2.70 2.64
N PRO A 487 -52.35 3.59 1.91
CA PRO A 487 -51.88 4.96 1.65
C PRO A 487 -51.53 5.77 2.91
N GLN A 488 -52.29 5.60 3.99
CA GLN A 488 -52.03 6.28 5.27
C GLN A 488 -50.72 5.81 5.90
N MET A 489 -50.48 4.49 5.94
CA MET A 489 -49.24 3.95 6.51
C MET A 489 -48.02 4.34 5.66
N ARG A 490 -48.15 4.31 4.33
CA ARG A 490 -47.09 4.78 3.41
C ARG A 490 -46.69 6.23 3.66
N SER A 491 -47.67 7.09 3.96
CA SER A 491 -47.41 8.51 4.25
C SER A 491 -46.55 8.75 5.50
N ALA A 492 -46.41 7.74 6.38
CA ALA A 492 -45.51 7.76 7.52
C ALA A 492 -44.19 7.00 7.25
N VAL A 493 -44.27 5.82 6.63
CA VAL A 493 -43.11 4.93 6.41
C VAL A 493 -42.10 5.55 5.43
N LYS A 494 -42.55 6.11 4.31
CA LYS A 494 -41.63 6.66 3.29
C LYS A 494 -40.78 7.82 3.86
N PRO A 495 -41.38 8.86 4.49
CA PRO A 495 -40.59 9.91 5.12
C PRO A 495 -39.66 9.39 6.22
N ALA A 496 -40.07 8.38 7.00
CA ALA A 496 -39.21 7.81 8.05
C ALA A 496 -37.94 7.16 7.47
N VAL A 497 -38.07 6.42 6.36
CA VAL A 497 -36.92 5.83 5.66
C VAL A 497 -36.06 6.90 5.01
N GLU A 498 -36.65 7.96 4.44
CA GLU A 498 -35.88 9.08 3.87
C GLU A 498 -35.11 9.87 4.95
N ILE A 499 -35.70 10.07 6.12
CA ILE A 499 -35.02 10.72 7.27
C ILE A 499 -33.82 9.88 7.75
N MET A 500 -33.90 8.56 7.62
CA MET A 500 -32.79 7.66 7.96
C MET A 500 -31.53 7.94 7.13
N GLU A 501 -31.67 8.46 5.91
CA GLU A 501 -30.54 8.86 5.05
C GLU A 501 -29.79 10.09 5.58
N ALA A 502 -30.47 10.94 6.34
CA ALA A 502 -29.90 12.17 6.90
C ALA A 502 -29.03 11.93 8.15
N LEU A 503 -29.00 10.69 8.67
CA LEU A 503 -28.15 10.35 9.81
C LEU A 503 -26.67 10.46 9.42
N PRO A 504 -25.85 11.21 10.19
CA PRO A 504 -24.42 11.30 9.93
C PRO A 504 -23.75 9.93 10.00
N THR A 505 -23.03 9.54 8.95
CA THR A 505 -22.35 8.23 8.86
C THR A 505 -21.28 8.07 9.93
N VAL A 506 -20.67 9.16 10.39
CA VAL A 506 -19.75 9.17 11.56
C VAL A 506 -20.44 8.67 12.82
N ILE A 507 -21.69 9.08 13.08
CA ILE A 507 -22.45 8.64 14.25
C ILE A 507 -22.78 7.15 14.12
N LEU A 508 -23.15 6.69 12.93
CA LEU A 508 -23.41 5.27 12.68
C LEU A 508 -22.14 4.43 12.85
N GLY A 509 -20.99 4.90 12.36
CA GLY A 509 -19.70 4.23 12.53
C GLY A 509 -19.28 4.15 14.00
N PHE A 510 -19.45 5.24 14.74
CA PHE A 510 -19.18 5.28 16.18
C PHE A 510 -20.08 4.31 16.97
N LEU A 511 -21.38 4.30 16.70
CA LEU A 511 -22.32 3.34 17.31
C LEU A 511 -21.99 1.90 16.90
N ALA A 512 -21.55 1.68 15.66
CA ALA A 512 -21.16 0.37 15.18
C ALA A 512 -19.93 -0.15 15.94
N GLY A 513 -18.89 0.67 16.09
CA GLY A 513 -17.65 0.27 16.76
C GLY A 513 -17.74 0.17 18.28
N LEU A 514 -18.52 1.03 18.95
CA LEU A 514 -18.56 1.09 20.42
C LEU A 514 -19.76 0.39 21.05
N TRP A 515 -20.84 0.17 20.31
CA TRP A 515 -22.03 -0.48 20.85
C TRP A 515 -22.37 -1.77 20.11
N LEU A 516 -22.47 -1.73 18.78
CA LEU A 516 -22.86 -2.90 18.00
C LEU A 516 -21.80 -4.00 18.08
N ALA A 517 -20.52 -3.68 17.84
CA ALA A 517 -19.42 -4.64 17.87
C ALA A 517 -19.33 -5.42 19.20
N PRO A 518 -19.30 -4.76 20.39
CA PRO A 518 -19.34 -5.47 21.66
C PRO A 518 -20.61 -6.32 21.87
N VAL A 519 -21.79 -5.78 21.53
CA VAL A 519 -23.05 -6.53 21.66
C VAL A 519 -23.04 -7.78 20.78
N MET A 520 -22.47 -7.69 19.58
CA MET A 520 -22.35 -8.81 18.66
C MET A 520 -21.35 -9.85 19.15
N GLU A 521 -20.22 -9.42 19.70
CA GLU A 521 -19.22 -10.30 20.30
C GLU A 521 -19.80 -11.10 21.48
N GLU A 522 -20.55 -10.43 22.37
CA GLU A 522 -21.17 -11.09 23.54
C GLU A 522 -22.36 -11.99 23.18
N ASN A 523 -22.98 -11.82 22.00
CA ASN A 523 -24.22 -12.51 21.62
C ASN A 523 -24.17 -13.12 20.21
N LEU A 524 -23.00 -13.63 19.82
CA LEU A 524 -22.76 -14.12 18.47
C LEU A 524 -23.76 -15.22 18.03
N PRO A 525 -24.07 -16.26 18.85
CA PRO A 525 -25.11 -17.23 18.53
C PRO A 525 -26.49 -16.60 18.36
N GLY A 526 -26.82 -15.61 19.20
CA GLY A 526 -28.07 -14.86 19.14
C GLY A 526 -28.30 -14.21 17.78
N ILE A 527 -27.25 -13.70 17.13
CA ILE A 527 -27.35 -13.04 15.83
C ILE A 527 -27.59 -14.05 14.70
N PHE A 528 -26.92 -15.20 14.73
CA PHE A 528 -27.20 -16.27 13.78
C PHE A 528 -28.61 -16.82 13.93
N MET A 529 -29.06 -16.99 15.18
CA MET A 529 -30.44 -17.36 15.46
C MET A 529 -31.43 -16.32 14.95
N LEU A 530 -31.13 -15.02 15.11
CA LEU A 530 -31.97 -13.94 14.58
C LEU A 530 -32.18 -14.07 13.06
N LEU A 531 -31.12 -14.35 12.30
CA LEU A 531 -31.19 -14.51 10.84
C LEU A 531 -32.10 -15.67 10.41
N ILE A 532 -32.12 -16.76 11.18
CA ILE A 532 -32.88 -17.97 10.87
C ILE A 532 -34.31 -17.90 11.42
N LEU A 533 -34.47 -17.54 12.69
CA LEU A 533 -35.74 -17.56 13.38
C LEU A 533 -36.65 -16.41 12.92
N MET A 534 -36.11 -15.25 12.56
CA MET A 534 -36.96 -14.12 12.17
C MET A 534 -37.85 -14.41 10.94
N PRO A 535 -37.33 -14.90 9.80
CA PRO A 535 -38.19 -15.30 8.68
C PRO A 535 -39.20 -16.39 9.06
N LEU A 536 -38.79 -17.38 9.85
CA LEU A 536 -39.65 -18.49 10.27
C LEU A 536 -40.83 -18.03 11.12
N PHE A 537 -40.57 -17.17 12.11
CA PHE A 537 -41.63 -16.63 12.96
C PHE A 537 -42.53 -15.63 12.24
N ILE A 538 -42.01 -14.86 11.28
CA ILE A 538 -42.85 -13.99 10.42
C ILE A 538 -43.83 -14.85 9.62
N ILE A 539 -43.37 -15.96 9.02
CA ILE A 539 -44.22 -16.90 8.29
C ILE A 539 -45.22 -17.57 9.24
N ALA A 540 -44.77 -18.03 10.40
CA ALA A 540 -45.62 -18.65 11.41
C ALA A 540 -46.72 -17.69 11.91
N PHE A 541 -46.38 -16.43 12.14
CA PHE A 541 -47.35 -15.38 12.48
C PHE A 541 -48.33 -15.14 11.33
N GLY A 542 -47.85 -15.08 10.09
CA GLY A 542 -48.72 -14.95 8.91
C GLY A 542 -49.72 -16.11 8.78
N LEU A 543 -49.28 -17.34 9.02
CA LEU A 543 -50.14 -18.52 9.04
C LEU A 543 -51.13 -18.48 10.21
N ALA A 544 -50.67 -18.13 11.42
CA ALA A 544 -51.53 -17.99 12.59
C ALA A 544 -52.60 -16.91 12.37
N TRP A 545 -52.22 -15.79 11.77
CA TRP A 545 -53.12 -14.71 11.40
C TRP A 545 -54.16 -15.15 10.36
N HIS A 546 -53.76 -15.96 9.38
CA HIS A 546 -54.66 -16.52 8.36
C HIS A 546 -55.77 -17.41 8.98
N PHE A 547 -55.46 -18.17 10.03
CA PHE A 547 -56.44 -19.02 10.74
C PHE A 547 -57.24 -18.28 11.83
N MET A 548 -56.98 -17.00 12.07
CA MET A 548 -57.63 -16.23 13.13
C MET A 548 -59.11 -15.91 12.78
N PRO A 549 -60.06 -15.97 13.74
CA PRO A 549 -61.47 -15.67 13.49
C PRO A 549 -61.69 -14.29 12.88
N THR A 550 -62.66 -14.20 11.97
CA THR A 550 -63.02 -12.97 11.24
C THR A 550 -63.37 -11.80 12.16
N ASN A 551 -63.85 -12.07 13.37
CA ASN A 551 -64.16 -11.05 14.39
C ASN A 551 -62.94 -10.25 14.86
N ILE A 552 -61.73 -10.80 14.73
CA ILE A 552 -60.47 -10.17 15.13
C ILE A 552 -59.82 -9.51 13.92
N THR A 553 -59.79 -10.21 12.78
CA THR A 553 -59.12 -9.72 11.57
C THR A 553 -59.86 -8.52 10.96
N SER A 554 -61.20 -8.45 11.06
CA SER A 554 -61.99 -7.32 10.55
C SER A 554 -61.81 -6.00 11.31
N LYS A 555 -61.19 -6.03 12.50
CA LYS A 555 -60.92 -4.81 13.29
C LYS A 555 -59.72 -4.03 12.76
N ILE A 556 -58.90 -4.65 11.92
CA ILE A 556 -57.67 -4.07 11.39
C ILE A 556 -57.91 -3.70 9.93
N PRO A 557 -57.73 -2.43 9.54
CA PRO A 557 -57.90 -2.02 8.16
C PRO A 557 -56.94 -2.75 7.21
N ASP A 558 -57.39 -3.01 6.00
CA ASP A 558 -56.55 -3.62 4.96
C ASP A 558 -55.31 -2.76 4.69
N GLY A 559 -54.15 -3.41 4.58
CA GLY A 559 -52.86 -2.78 4.34
C GLY A 559 -52.11 -2.34 5.61
N TRP A 560 -52.63 -2.59 6.81
CA TRP A 560 -51.95 -2.33 8.10
C TRP A 560 -51.24 -3.55 8.70
N GLN A 561 -51.21 -4.68 7.99
CA GLN A 561 -50.68 -5.95 8.53
C GLN A 561 -49.20 -5.87 8.91
N ALA A 562 -48.39 -5.03 8.25
CA ALA A 562 -46.99 -4.83 8.61
C ALA A 562 -46.79 -4.24 10.01
N ALA A 563 -47.72 -3.39 10.48
CA ALA A 563 -47.64 -2.84 11.83
C ALA A 563 -47.79 -3.93 12.92
N LEU A 564 -48.53 -5.00 12.62
CA LEU A 564 -48.69 -6.14 13.53
C LEU A 564 -47.43 -6.99 13.66
N LEU A 565 -46.53 -6.92 12.67
CA LEU A 565 -45.25 -7.61 12.71
C LEU A 565 -44.24 -6.89 13.60
N ILE A 566 -44.42 -5.60 13.92
CA ILE A 566 -43.44 -4.85 14.74
C ILE A 566 -43.25 -5.47 16.13
N PRO A 567 -44.31 -5.74 16.93
CA PRO A 567 -44.14 -6.40 18.23
C PRO A 567 -43.58 -7.82 18.09
N VAL A 568 -43.90 -8.51 17.00
CA VAL A 568 -43.40 -9.87 16.71
C VAL A 568 -41.90 -9.84 16.48
N VAL A 569 -41.40 -8.92 15.65
CA VAL A 569 -39.96 -8.73 15.38
C VAL A 569 -39.20 -8.36 16.66
N ILE A 570 -39.74 -7.43 17.46
CA ILE A 570 -39.14 -7.05 18.75
C ILE A 570 -39.07 -8.25 19.70
N PHE A 571 -40.15 -9.04 19.79
CA PHE A 571 -40.19 -10.23 20.63
C PHE A 571 -39.19 -11.30 20.18
N ILE A 572 -39.08 -11.56 18.87
CA ILE A 572 -38.12 -12.54 18.34
C ILE A 572 -36.68 -12.07 18.60
N ALA A 573 -36.39 -10.79 18.38
CA ALA A 573 -35.06 -10.26 18.68
C ALA A 573 -34.73 -10.43 20.16
N TRP A 574 -35.61 -9.97 21.05
CA TRP A 574 -35.44 -10.17 22.49
C TRP A 574 -35.24 -11.64 22.87
N LEU A 575 -36.02 -12.55 22.28
CA LEU A 575 -35.92 -13.99 22.51
C LEU A 575 -34.54 -14.53 22.07
N CYS A 576 -34.09 -14.21 20.85
CA CYS A 576 -32.80 -14.65 20.31
C CYS A 576 -31.61 -14.21 21.17
N PHE A 577 -31.60 -12.95 21.62
CA PHE A 577 -30.54 -12.45 22.51
C PHE A 577 -30.62 -13.09 23.90
N THR A 578 -31.82 -13.28 24.45
CA THR A 578 -32.00 -13.90 25.77
C THR A 578 -31.56 -15.36 25.80
N ILE A 579 -31.81 -16.12 24.73
CA ILE A 579 -31.42 -17.53 24.63
C ILE A 579 -30.01 -17.73 24.07
N SER A 580 -29.29 -16.66 23.69
CA SER A 580 -27.94 -16.73 23.12
C SER A 580 -26.99 -17.49 24.05
N TYR A 581 -26.90 -17.07 25.32
CA TYR A 581 -25.98 -17.69 26.29
C TYR A 581 -26.27 -19.18 26.58
N PRO A 582 -27.52 -19.61 26.85
CA PRO A 582 -27.84 -21.03 26.96
C PRO A 582 -27.47 -21.84 25.72
N VAL A 583 -27.69 -21.30 24.53
CA VAL A 583 -27.37 -21.96 23.26
C VAL A 583 -25.86 -22.06 23.08
N GLU A 584 -25.12 -21.01 23.42
CA GLU A 584 -23.66 -20.98 23.36
C GLU A 584 -23.03 -22.09 24.20
N LYS A 585 -23.51 -22.20 25.45
CA LYS A 585 -23.04 -23.21 26.38
C LYS A 585 -23.33 -24.64 25.92
N VAL A 586 -24.47 -24.87 25.26
CA VAL A 586 -24.89 -26.21 24.83
C VAL A 586 -24.23 -26.62 23.51
N LEU A 587 -24.07 -25.70 22.56
CA LEU A 587 -23.60 -26.02 21.21
C LEU A 587 -22.10 -25.77 20.99
N PHE A 588 -21.48 -24.86 21.75
CA PHE A 588 -20.11 -24.38 21.51
C PHE A 588 -19.21 -24.46 22.74
N ASP A 589 -19.54 -25.32 23.71
CA ASP A 589 -18.77 -25.55 24.93
C ASP A 589 -18.45 -24.28 25.76
N GLY A 590 -19.26 -23.23 25.60
CA GLY A 590 -19.21 -22.02 26.41
C GLY A 590 -18.63 -20.77 25.74
N ASP A 591 -17.90 -20.88 24.62
CA ASP A 591 -17.44 -19.71 23.85
C ASP A 591 -17.39 -20.04 22.34
N MET A 592 -18.29 -19.44 21.58
CA MET A 592 -18.36 -19.65 20.13
C MET A 592 -17.09 -19.16 19.41
N ARG A 593 -16.37 -18.17 19.95
CA ARG A 593 -15.16 -17.62 19.33
C ARG A 593 -13.99 -18.59 19.44
N ILE A 594 -13.86 -19.27 20.58
CA ILE A 594 -12.86 -20.33 20.75
C ILE A 594 -13.15 -21.47 19.76
N TRP A 595 -14.42 -21.88 19.65
CA TRP A 595 -14.83 -22.90 18.68
C TRP A 595 -14.53 -22.48 17.23
N LEU A 596 -14.75 -21.21 16.87
CA LEU A 596 -14.36 -20.67 15.56
C LEU A 596 -12.83 -20.73 15.37
N GLY A 597 -12.06 -20.37 16.39
CA GLY A 597 -10.60 -20.45 16.38
C GLY A 597 -10.08 -21.87 16.17
N ASP A 598 -10.68 -22.86 16.82
CA ASP A 598 -10.36 -24.29 16.62
C ASP A 598 -10.65 -24.77 15.18
N MET A 599 -11.57 -24.09 14.48
CA MET A 599 -11.85 -24.31 13.06
C MET A 599 -10.96 -23.50 12.11
N GLY A 600 -10.00 -22.73 12.64
CA GLY A 600 -9.15 -21.84 11.86
C GLY A 600 -9.85 -20.54 11.41
N ILE A 601 -10.97 -20.18 12.05
CA ILE A 601 -11.70 -18.94 11.78
C ILE A 601 -11.40 -17.95 12.90
N THR A 602 -10.58 -16.96 12.58
CA THR A 602 -10.28 -15.78 13.41
C THR A 602 -11.53 -14.92 13.60
N TYR A 603 -11.64 -14.33 14.79
CA TYR A 603 -12.72 -13.39 15.13
C TYR A 603 -12.11 -12.12 15.74
N ASP A 604 -12.32 -10.99 15.06
CA ASP A 604 -12.05 -9.66 15.57
C ASP A 604 -13.35 -9.02 16.08
N GLN A 605 -13.28 -8.29 17.19
CA GLN A 605 -14.44 -7.52 17.68
C GLN A 605 -14.94 -6.51 16.64
N ARG A 606 -14.01 -5.86 15.93
CA ARG A 606 -14.31 -4.93 14.82
C ARG A 606 -14.07 -5.63 13.50
N ASN A 607 -15.16 -6.01 12.84
CA ASN A 607 -15.10 -6.90 11.68
C ASN A 607 -16.04 -6.51 10.54
N ALA A 608 -15.93 -7.23 9.42
CA ALA A 608 -16.75 -7.01 8.24
C ALA A 608 -18.25 -7.26 8.46
N MET A 609 -18.64 -8.11 9.42
CA MET A 609 -20.05 -8.34 9.78
C MET A 609 -20.68 -7.07 10.38
N VAL A 610 -20.01 -6.47 11.37
CA VAL A 610 -20.45 -5.21 12.02
C VAL A 610 -20.61 -4.12 10.96
N VAL A 611 -19.62 -4.01 10.07
CA VAL A 611 -19.63 -3.02 8.99
C VAL A 611 -20.75 -3.32 8.01
N GLY A 612 -20.95 -4.56 7.58
CA GLY A 612 -22.04 -4.95 6.69
C GLY A 612 -23.41 -4.56 7.23
N ILE A 613 -23.65 -4.70 8.53
CA ILE A 613 -24.92 -4.30 9.17
C ILE A 613 -25.03 -2.76 9.22
N ALA A 614 -24.02 -2.06 9.75
CA ALA A 614 -24.07 -0.61 9.95
C ALA A 614 -24.11 0.16 8.61
N MET A 615 -23.27 -0.24 7.67
CA MET A 615 -23.19 0.32 6.33
C MET A 615 -24.41 -0.09 5.50
N GLY A 616 -24.89 -1.32 5.65
CA GLY A 616 -26.13 -1.76 5.04
C GLY A 616 -27.31 -0.88 5.48
N PHE A 617 -27.43 -0.62 6.78
CA PHE A 617 -28.41 0.32 7.34
C PHE A 617 -28.32 1.72 6.69
N ALA A 618 -27.11 2.25 6.51
CA ALA A 618 -26.91 3.56 5.88
C ALA A 618 -27.28 3.61 4.39
N VAL A 619 -27.20 2.48 3.67
CA VAL A 619 -27.46 2.38 2.22
C VAL A 619 -28.92 2.02 1.91
N ILE A 620 -29.65 1.41 2.86
CA ILE A 620 -31.08 1.05 2.69
C ILE A 620 -31.94 2.21 2.16
N PRO A 621 -31.88 3.45 2.70
CA PRO A 621 -32.75 4.54 2.25
C PRO A 621 -32.59 4.85 0.76
N THR A 622 -31.34 4.90 0.30
CA THR A 622 -31.00 5.21 -1.08
C THR A 622 -31.57 4.16 -2.04
N ILE A 623 -31.43 2.87 -1.71
CA ILE A 623 -32.00 1.78 -2.53
C ILE A 623 -33.52 1.78 -2.44
N PHE A 624 -34.08 1.90 -1.23
CA PHE A 624 -35.51 1.82 -0.96
C PHE A 624 -36.27 2.92 -1.71
N SER A 625 -35.88 4.19 -1.53
CA SER A 625 -36.63 5.33 -2.06
C SER A 625 -36.66 5.31 -3.59
N ILE A 626 -35.53 5.02 -4.23
CA ILE A 626 -35.44 4.94 -5.70
C ILE A 626 -36.21 3.71 -6.23
N ALA A 627 -36.12 2.56 -5.57
CA ALA A 627 -36.86 1.37 -5.97
C ALA A 627 -38.38 1.54 -5.78
N GLU A 628 -38.81 2.19 -4.70
CA GLU A 628 -40.20 2.48 -4.39
C GLU A 628 -40.81 3.42 -5.45
N ASP A 629 -40.10 4.50 -5.79
CA ASP A 629 -40.52 5.41 -6.86
C ASP A 629 -40.58 4.71 -8.22
N ALA A 630 -39.61 3.84 -8.52
CA ALA A 630 -39.61 3.06 -9.76
C ALA A 630 -40.85 2.15 -9.86
N ILE A 631 -41.21 1.47 -8.78
CA ILE A 631 -42.39 0.59 -8.73
C ILE A 631 -43.69 1.42 -8.80
N PHE A 632 -43.76 2.53 -8.07
CA PHE A 632 -44.94 3.39 -8.04
C PHE A 632 -45.17 4.16 -9.36
N SER A 633 -44.11 4.39 -10.14
CA SER A 633 -44.17 5.03 -11.46
C SER A 633 -44.76 4.14 -12.56
N VAL A 634 -44.92 2.84 -12.30
CA VAL A 634 -45.52 1.91 -13.27
C VAL A 634 -46.95 2.35 -13.59
N PRO A 635 -47.31 2.55 -14.87
CA PRO A 635 -48.63 3.04 -15.24
C PRO A 635 -49.77 2.16 -14.69
N LYS A 636 -50.69 2.77 -13.93
CA LYS A 636 -51.80 2.04 -13.28
C LYS A 636 -52.65 1.21 -14.24
N HIS A 637 -52.78 1.62 -15.50
CA HIS A 637 -53.55 0.89 -16.51
C HIS A 637 -52.97 -0.51 -16.81
N LEU A 638 -51.65 -0.70 -16.70
CA LEU A 638 -51.02 -2.02 -16.83
C LEU A 638 -51.41 -2.93 -15.65
N SER A 639 -51.38 -2.40 -14.43
CA SER A 639 -51.77 -3.15 -13.24
C SER A 639 -53.27 -3.48 -13.21
N ASN A 640 -54.13 -2.51 -13.52
CA ASN A 640 -55.58 -2.68 -13.55
C ASN A 640 -56.01 -3.61 -14.69
N GLY A 641 -55.34 -3.55 -15.85
CA GLY A 641 -55.58 -4.46 -16.96
C GLY A 641 -55.26 -5.91 -16.60
N SER A 642 -54.16 -6.15 -15.90
CA SER A 642 -53.81 -7.49 -15.40
C SER A 642 -54.82 -8.01 -14.38
N LEU A 643 -55.24 -7.19 -13.41
CA LEU A 643 -56.25 -7.55 -12.42
C LEU A 643 -57.62 -7.83 -13.07
N ALA A 644 -58.01 -7.06 -14.08
CA ALA A 644 -59.25 -7.26 -14.83
C ALA A 644 -59.29 -8.59 -15.61
N LEU A 645 -58.13 -9.14 -15.97
CA LEU A 645 -57.99 -10.46 -16.58
C LEU A 645 -58.03 -11.61 -15.55
N GLY A 646 -58.33 -11.32 -14.27
CA GLY A 646 -58.43 -12.30 -13.21
C GLY A 646 -57.09 -12.68 -12.56
N ALA A 647 -56.01 -11.95 -12.83
CA ALA A 647 -54.74 -12.16 -12.15
C ALA A 647 -54.86 -11.72 -10.67
N SER A 648 -54.20 -12.46 -9.78
CA SER A 648 -54.03 -12.05 -8.38
C SER A 648 -53.04 -10.87 -8.26
N PRO A 649 -53.12 -10.04 -7.19
CA PRO A 649 -52.15 -8.97 -6.94
C PRO A 649 -50.69 -9.44 -6.95
N TRP A 650 -50.42 -10.64 -6.42
CA TRP A 650 -49.09 -11.25 -6.48
C TRP A 650 -48.65 -11.57 -7.92
N GLN A 651 -49.55 -12.13 -8.74
CA GLN A 651 -49.27 -12.41 -10.15
C GLN A 651 -49.06 -11.12 -10.95
N THR A 652 -49.87 -10.08 -10.72
CA THR A 652 -49.71 -8.77 -11.35
C THR A 652 -48.38 -8.12 -10.96
N LEU A 653 -48.01 -8.18 -9.68
CA LEU A 653 -46.71 -7.69 -9.21
C LEU A 653 -45.55 -8.39 -9.93
N VAL A 654 -45.51 -9.72 -9.89
CA VAL A 654 -44.38 -10.50 -10.40
C VAL A 654 -44.29 -10.47 -11.93
N ARG A 655 -45.42 -10.48 -12.64
CA ARG A 655 -45.43 -10.61 -14.11
C ARG A 655 -45.55 -9.29 -14.87
N VAL A 656 -46.01 -8.22 -14.23
CA VAL A 656 -46.25 -6.92 -14.89
C VAL A 656 -45.42 -5.84 -14.23
N VAL A 657 -45.63 -5.60 -12.92
CA VAL A 657 -45.05 -4.44 -12.25
C VAL A 657 -43.52 -4.57 -12.10
N LEU A 658 -43.01 -5.68 -11.58
CA LEU A 658 -41.56 -5.87 -11.38
C LEU A 658 -40.76 -5.86 -12.69
N PRO A 659 -41.19 -6.55 -13.79
CA PRO A 659 -40.51 -6.44 -15.07
C PRO A 659 -40.45 -4.99 -15.59
N THR A 660 -41.57 -4.25 -15.51
CA THR A 660 -41.63 -2.86 -15.96
C THR A 660 -40.78 -1.93 -15.09
N ALA A 661 -40.74 -2.15 -13.77
CA ALA A 661 -39.94 -1.36 -12.82
C ALA A 661 -38.46 -1.78 -12.75
N SER A 662 -38.08 -2.93 -13.31
CA SER A 662 -36.74 -3.52 -13.18
C SER A 662 -35.57 -2.60 -13.57
N PRO A 663 -35.65 -1.71 -14.59
CA PRO A 663 -34.56 -0.78 -14.87
C PRO A 663 -34.33 0.20 -13.72
N GLY A 664 -35.40 0.65 -13.06
CA GLY A 664 -35.33 1.57 -11.92
C GLY A 664 -34.81 0.89 -10.66
N ILE A 665 -35.28 -0.33 -10.35
CA ILE A 665 -34.80 -1.13 -9.22
C ILE A 665 -33.30 -1.43 -9.38
N PHE A 666 -32.85 -1.85 -10.57
CA PHE A 666 -31.44 -2.08 -10.83
C PHE A 666 -30.61 -0.79 -10.65
N SER A 667 -31.12 0.35 -11.13
CA SER A 667 -30.45 1.64 -10.92
C SER A 667 -30.32 1.97 -9.43
N ALA A 668 -31.36 1.71 -8.63
CA ALA A 668 -31.35 1.93 -7.19
C ALA A 668 -30.25 1.12 -6.49
N VAL A 669 -30.14 -0.18 -6.85
CA VAL A 669 -29.12 -1.08 -6.31
C VAL A 669 -27.71 -0.61 -6.66
N MET A 670 -27.48 -0.20 -7.91
CA MET A 670 -26.16 0.26 -8.34
C MET A 670 -25.75 1.58 -7.69
N ILE A 671 -26.68 2.52 -7.51
CA ILE A 671 -26.42 3.77 -6.78
C ILE A 671 -26.09 3.46 -5.32
N GLY A 672 -26.82 2.53 -4.69
CA GLY A 672 -26.52 2.04 -3.35
C GLY A 672 -25.13 1.41 -3.24
N LEU A 673 -24.75 0.56 -4.21
CA LEU A 673 -23.42 -0.03 -4.28
C LEU A 673 -22.32 1.03 -4.43
N GLY A 674 -22.51 2.03 -5.30
CA GLY A 674 -21.56 3.14 -5.47
C GLY A 674 -21.36 3.95 -4.18
N ARG A 675 -22.45 4.20 -3.44
CA ARG A 675 -22.38 4.82 -2.10
C ARG A 675 -21.63 3.93 -1.11
N ALA A 676 -21.89 2.62 -1.14
CA ALA A 676 -21.25 1.66 -0.26
C ALA A 676 -19.72 1.65 -0.49
N VAL A 677 -19.28 1.51 -1.74
CA VAL A 677 -17.86 1.54 -2.10
C VAL A 677 -17.14 2.82 -1.64
N GLY A 678 -17.84 3.96 -1.68
CA GLY A 678 -17.32 5.25 -1.24
C GLY A 678 -17.47 5.52 0.27
N GLU A 679 -17.99 4.57 1.06
CA GLU A 679 -18.19 4.78 2.49
C GLU A 679 -16.84 4.84 3.22
N THR A 680 -16.66 5.91 3.99
CA THR A 680 -15.38 6.19 4.68
C THR A 680 -15.51 6.02 6.18
N MET A 681 -16.56 6.59 6.79
CA MET A 681 -16.58 6.83 8.23
C MET A 681 -17.08 5.62 9.02
N ILE A 682 -18.05 4.88 8.47
CA ILE A 682 -18.48 3.62 9.09
C ILE A 682 -17.34 2.61 9.08
N VAL A 683 -16.66 2.48 7.95
CA VAL A 683 -15.55 1.55 7.77
C VAL A 683 -14.39 1.90 8.71
N LEU A 684 -13.97 3.17 8.72
CA LEU A 684 -12.86 3.65 9.56
C LEU A 684 -13.06 3.30 11.05
N MET A 685 -14.30 3.41 11.53
CA MET A 685 -14.62 3.23 12.95
C MET A 685 -14.88 1.77 13.34
N ALA A 686 -15.33 0.93 12.40
CA ALA A 686 -15.88 -0.39 12.72
C ALA A 686 -15.09 -1.60 12.17
N THR A 687 -14.03 -1.40 11.38
CA THR A 687 -13.27 -2.51 10.72
C THR A 687 -11.95 -2.90 11.37
N GLY A 688 -11.47 -2.18 12.38
CA GLY A 688 -10.12 -2.40 12.94
C GLY A 688 -8.97 -1.90 12.03
N ASN A 689 -9.23 -1.58 10.77
CA ASN A 689 -8.27 -1.02 9.78
C ASN A 689 -7.05 -1.91 9.48
N THR A 690 -7.19 -3.23 9.53
CA THR A 690 -6.14 -4.19 9.16
C THR A 690 -6.24 -4.57 7.67
N PRO A 691 -5.17 -4.41 6.86
CA PRO A 691 -5.21 -4.67 5.42
C PRO A 691 -5.08 -6.17 5.07
N ILE A 692 -5.99 -6.99 5.58
CA ILE A 692 -6.04 -8.45 5.33
C ILE A 692 -6.92 -8.79 4.10
N MET A 693 -6.53 -9.84 3.38
CA MET A 693 -7.18 -10.29 2.14
C MET A 693 -8.08 -11.52 2.29
N GLU A 694 -8.33 -11.96 3.52
CA GLU A 694 -9.24 -13.07 3.77
C GLU A 694 -10.72 -12.65 3.62
N ALA A 695 -11.51 -13.53 3.01
CA ALA A 695 -12.94 -13.31 2.82
C ALA A 695 -13.75 -13.50 4.11
N ASN A 696 -13.12 -13.91 5.21
CA ASN A 696 -13.77 -14.13 6.50
C ASN A 696 -14.57 -12.89 6.95
N ILE A 697 -15.85 -13.10 7.28
CA ILE A 697 -16.77 -12.03 7.71
C ILE A 697 -16.46 -11.54 9.13
N PHE A 698 -15.77 -12.36 9.93
CA PHE A 698 -15.45 -12.08 11.33
C PHE A 698 -14.14 -11.34 11.54
N GLU A 699 -13.41 -11.01 10.48
CA GLU A 699 -12.19 -10.23 10.59
C GLU A 699 -12.36 -8.81 10.09
N GLY A 700 -11.38 -7.98 10.45
CA GLY A 700 -11.24 -6.63 9.95
C GLY A 700 -11.01 -6.52 8.44
N MET A 701 -10.82 -5.27 8.01
CA MET A 701 -10.39 -4.91 6.66
C MET A 701 -9.90 -3.45 6.65
N ARG A 702 -9.10 -3.08 5.67
CA ARG A 702 -8.74 -1.69 5.40
C ARG A 702 -9.23 -1.31 4.01
N THR A 703 -9.99 -0.23 3.88
CA THR A 703 -10.49 0.23 2.57
C THR A 703 -9.63 1.36 2.02
N LEU A 704 -9.73 1.63 0.72
CA LEU A 704 -9.09 2.79 0.08
C LEU A 704 -9.52 4.10 0.76
N SER A 705 -10.82 4.26 1.02
CA SER A 705 -11.40 5.44 1.65
C SER A 705 -10.88 5.67 3.07
N ALA A 706 -10.89 4.62 3.91
CA ALA A 706 -10.40 4.68 5.28
C ALA A 706 -8.88 4.93 5.31
N ASN A 707 -8.12 4.30 4.40
CA ASN A 707 -6.69 4.50 4.30
C ASN A 707 -6.31 5.96 4.02
N ILE A 708 -6.97 6.59 3.04
CA ILE A 708 -6.77 8.00 2.71
C ILE A 708 -7.13 8.89 3.92
N ALA A 709 -8.24 8.60 4.61
CA ALA A 709 -8.68 9.41 5.74
C ALA A 709 -7.71 9.37 6.94
N VAL A 710 -7.07 8.23 7.17
CA VAL A 710 -6.13 8.03 8.30
C VAL A 710 -4.75 8.58 7.99
N GLU A 711 -4.19 8.25 6.82
CA GLU A 711 -2.77 8.48 6.57
C GLU A 711 -2.48 9.81 5.89
N MET A 712 -3.47 10.43 5.25
CA MET A 712 -3.24 11.68 4.53
C MET A 712 -2.84 12.85 5.44
N PRO A 713 -3.43 13.02 6.64
CA PRO A 713 -2.97 14.05 7.59
C PRO A 713 -1.53 13.84 8.09
N GLU A 714 -1.04 12.59 8.10
CA GLU A 714 0.28 12.21 8.63
C GLU A 714 1.37 12.17 7.54
N SER A 715 0.98 12.17 6.26
CA SER A 715 1.92 12.08 5.13
C SER A 715 2.58 13.43 4.81
N GLU A 716 3.90 13.43 4.62
CA GLU A 716 4.65 14.61 4.17
C GLU A 716 4.25 15.00 2.74
N VAL A 717 3.95 16.28 2.54
CA VAL A 717 3.52 16.81 1.23
C VAL A 717 4.60 16.58 0.17
N GLY A 718 4.24 15.88 -0.91
CA GLY A 718 5.14 15.61 -2.03
C GLY A 718 5.93 14.31 -1.92
N SER A 719 5.92 13.65 -0.75
CA SER A 719 6.52 12.32 -0.56
C SER A 719 5.88 11.24 -1.44
N THR A 720 6.57 10.11 -1.62
CA THR A 720 5.99 8.96 -2.34
C THR A 720 4.70 8.49 -1.68
N HIS A 721 4.70 8.37 -0.35
CA HIS A 721 3.52 7.98 0.43
C HIS A 721 2.32 8.89 0.17
N TYR A 722 2.51 10.22 0.22
CA TYR A 722 1.48 11.20 -0.11
C TYR A 722 0.90 10.96 -1.51
N ARG A 723 1.76 10.78 -2.53
CA ARG A 723 1.30 10.55 -3.91
C ARG A 723 0.60 9.20 -4.09
N VAL A 724 1.01 8.16 -3.35
CA VAL A 724 0.32 6.86 -3.33
C VAL A 724 -1.08 6.98 -2.74
N LEU A 725 -1.30 7.82 -1.72
CA LEU A 725 -2.65 8.10 -1.19
C LEU A 725 -3.53 8.80 -2.23
N PHE A 726 -2.98 9.74 -3.01
CA PHE A 726 -3.67 10.31 -4.17
C PHE A 726 -3.98 9.28 -5.25
N LEU A 727 -3.08 8.33 -5.49
CA LEU A 727 -3.31 7.22 -6.40
C LEU A 727 -4.44 6.32 -5.88
N ALA A 728 -4.50 6.02 -4.59
CA ALA A 728 -5.63 5.30 -3.98
C ALA A 728 -6.96 6.05 -4.20
N GLY A 729 -6.96 7.39 -4.07
CA GLY A 729 -8.11 8.23 -4.38
C GLY A 729 -8.49 8.21 -5.87
N PHE A 730 -7.50 8.21 -6.75
CA PHE A 730 -7.69 8.05 -8.20
C PHE A 730 -8.28 6.68 -8.55
N VAL A 731 -7.80 5.60 -7.93
CA VAL A 731 -8.35 4.24 -8.10
C VAL A 731 -9.81 4.20 -7.65
N LEU A 732 -10.13 4.77 -6.49
CA LEU A 732 -11.51 4.85 -5.99
C LEU A 732 -12.41 5.66 -6.94
N PHE A 733 -11.91 6.76 -7.49
CA PHE A 733 -12.61 7.57 -8.47
C PHE A 733 -12.89 6.77 -9.76
N VAL A 734 -11.88 6.13 -10.33
CA VAL A 734 -11.99 5.30 -11.54
C VAL A 734 -12.98 4.16 -11.30
N PHE A 735 -12.88 3.49 -10.15
CA PHE A 735 -13.79 2.43 -9.77
C PHE A 735 -15.24 2.94 -9.71
N THR A 736 -15.49 4.03 -8.97
CA THR A 736 -16.83 4.63 -8.86
C THR A 736 -17.37 5.06 -10.22
N PHE A 737 -16.53 5.65 -11.08
CA PHE A 737 -16.89 6.03 -12.43
C PHE A 737 -17.27 4.82 -13.29
N LEU A 738 -16.50 3.74 -13.25
CA LEU A 738 -16.78 2.50 -13.97
C LEU A 738 -18.11 1.88 -13.52
N PHE A 739 -18.35 1.76 -12.22
CA PHE A 739 -19.60 1.19 -11.70
C PHE A 739 -20.82 2.03 -12.06
N ASN A 740 -20.72 3.35 -11.95
CA ASN A 740 -21.81 4.26 -12.35
C ASN A 740 -22.07 4.19 -13.87
N THR A 741 -21.02 4.10 -14.69
CA THR A 741 -21.15 3.96 -16.14
C THR A 741 -21.78 2.63 -16.53
N LEU A 742 -21.37 1.53 -15.87
CA LEU A 742 -21.98 0.21 -16.06
C LEU A 742 -23.46 0.23 -15.65
N ALA A 743 -23.80 0.86 -14.53
CA ALA A 743 -25.17 1.01 -14.07
C ALA A 743 -26.06 1.70 -15.14
N GLU A 744 -25.56 2.79 -15.70
CA GLU A 744 -26.26 3.55 -16.73
C GLU A 744 -26.44 2.74 -18.02
N ASN A 745 -25.39 2.03 -18.44
CA ASN A 745 -25.44 1.17 -19.62
C ASN A 745 -26.48 0.04 -19.47
N VAL A 746 -26.52 -0.61 -18.30
CA VAL A 746 -27.51 -1.66 -18.00
C VAL A 746 -28.92 -1.06 -17.96
N ARG A 747 -29.10 0.11 -17.34
CA ARG A 747 -30.38 0.84 -17.30
C ARG A 747 -30.92 1.10 -18.70
N HIS A 748 -30.10 1.62 -19.60
CA HIS A 748 -30.48 1.85 -21.00
C HIS A 748 -30.87 0.55 -21.72
N ARG A 749 -30.12 -0.54 -21.52
CA ARG A 749 -30.41 -1.84 -22.12
C ARG A 749 -31.74 -2.41 -21.64
N LEU A 750 -32.01 -2.36 -20.33
CA LEU A 750 -33.26 -2.85 -19.74
C LEU A 750 -34.45 -2.00 -20.18
N ARG A 751 -34.32 -0.67 -20.25
CA ARG A 751 -35.37 0.22 -20.76
C ARG A 751 -35.70 -0.05 -22.22
N ARG A 752 -34.72 -0.38 -23.07
CA ARG A 752 -34.97 -0.80 -24.46
C ARG A 752 -35.70 -2.15 -24.54
N LYS A 753 -35.34 -3.10 -23.67
CA LYS A 753 -35.95 -4.44 -23.66
C LYS A 753 -37.40 -4.45 -23.18
N TYR A 754 -37.73 -3.62 -22.18
CA TYR A 754 -39.05 -3.61 -21.54
C TYR A 754 -39.89 -2.37 -21.86
N GLY A 755 -39.34 -1.37 -22.56
CA GLY A 755 -40.09 -0.17 -22.96
C GLY A 755 -41.08 -0.40 -24.11
N SER A 756 -41.12 -1.61 -24.68
CA SER A 756 -42.13 -2.03 -25.68
C SER A 756 -43.28 -2.86 -25.09
N LEU A 757 -43.25 -3.14 -23.78
CA LEU A 757 -44.37 -3.67 -23.00
C LEU A 757 -45.17 -2.51 -22.42
#